data_AF-A0A8J3QVC3-F1
#
_entry.id   AF-A0A8J3QVC3-F1
#
_cell.length_a   1.000
_cell.length_b   1.000
_cell.length_c   1.000
_cell.angle_alpha   90.00
_cell.angle_beta   90.00
_cell.angle_gamma   90.00
#
_symmetry.space_group_name_H-M   'P 1'
#
loop_
_entity.id
_entity.type
_entity.pdbx_description
1 polymer ?
#
loop_
_entity_poly.entity_id
_entity_poly.type
_entity_poly.pdbx_seq_one_letter_code
_entity_poly.pdbx_strand_id
1 'polypeptide(L)'
;MIALSRRMRKVRRWSAVGAVASLVAFTGASAAGPAFANKPSGAARPVVDMNFLYSELYHLATNYVFRSAGADGPLADPNDPNNLPANYNGAQEFYQWFGSELTNSDAAHMGSLGKYMTAKNHIYPTRVWQLDDESVTIPGQSCAGQVALIAGHNDSTPTSTSVANGSASGSPTPMSSMRGGNWGNGSMYDAGSGEAMGMAEFQALLRWYQANGTYPKRTIKIGLFDNEEGGLVGSGYYSQTNVTTLAAPAAAGDTNVKVTARTGVGLAVGEQLLVDPFGGAQTVTITAVGTVGATGTGITFTPALNAAHAAGVSVSAGIADVGGLIPDGPQGQYVMVANMDQNGLEYPARHFGTDHYLNDIVGGGVGPWYTNINAIPLYTTPNNLYDATAIQRIQHNLAAAQEFRTATANAVNDAFQVLGQKYGFSMPLENPLRLDQVGSTPVNPGPQSVPAYLPTDIAKYSPVVDDNTGRTDQVSFIRDWGIPGYGIIGAYDTSTNPQVGGNENPYPASYASKPTLSQYTLYDTNDDTPEHLNYFASGTTHGPGGPSSPSEGLKRALELPATWTSYVVAGDAYGGSDPKGSSPVAYFETTPAKPYLTSTVTFDGSFSRNGGGQTKGLTYYWDFGDGTTMATTQPTVTHVFPSDPKWYDVKLAVKSGDKWDFYRQALAVHFVPAHYPDAPTANEPAPPATDPCGTLTAAEQSSITKQAQTLMGQLSDSRTTVISRQR
;
A
#
# COMPACT_ATOMS: atom_id res chain seq x y z
N MET A 1 -72.83 42.84 -2.48
CA MET A 1 -73.95 42.78 -1.52
C MET A 1 -73.95 41.37 -0.94
N ILE A 2 -73.75 41.04 0.34
CA ILE A 2 -73.62 41.68 1.68
C ILE A 2 -72.76 40.64 2.46
N ALA A 3 -71.55 40.97 2.96
CA ALA A 3 -71.18 41.26 4.37
C ALA A 3 -71.56 40.12 5.37
N LEU A 4 -70.84 39.72 6.44
CA LEU A 4 -69.54 40.04 7.06
C LEU A 4 -69.37 39.05 8.25
N SER A 5 -68.13 38.60 8.53
CA SER A 5 -67.59 38.29 9.88
C SER A 5 -68.16 37.07 10.67
N ARG A 6 -67.45 36.39 11.60
CA ARG A 6 -66.23 36.70 12.36
C ARG A 6 -65.63 35.40 12.95
N ARG A 7 -64.30 35.41 13.10
CA ARG A 7 -63.39 34.43 13.75
C ARG A 7 -63.81 34.03 15.19
N MET A 8 -63.48 32.82 15.64
CA MET A 8 -62.28 32.55 16.47
C MET A 8 -62.02 31.06 16.78
N ARG A 9 -60.75 30.80 17.13
CA ARG A 9 -59.94 29.57 17.12
C ARG A 9 -60.30 28.46 18.13
N LYS A 10 -60.23 27.23 17.60
CA LYS A 10 -59.48 26.01 18.03
C LYS A 10 -59.17 25.81 19.51
N VAL A 11 -59.61 24.66 20.06
CA VAL A 11 -58.79 23.72 20.87
C VAL A 11 -59.33 22.27 20.78
N ARG A 12 -58.41 21.30 20.57
CA ARG A 12 -58.39 19.86 20.99
C ARG A 12 -59.17 18.74 20.27
N ARG A 13 -58.40 17.63 20.07
CA ARG A 13 -58.74 16.19 20.24
C ARG A 13 -59.65 15.57 19.15
N TRP A 14 -59.58 14.31 18.71
CA TRP A 14 -58.95 13.05 19.16
C TRP A 14 -59.04 11.99 18.03
N SER A 15 -58.16 10.97 18.11
CA SER A 15 -58.35 9.56 17.75
C SER A 15 -58.77 9.13 16.33
N ALA A 16 -57.98 8.23 15.73
CA ALA A 16 -58.47 6.92 15.25
C ALA A 16 -57.31 6.00 14.85
N VAL A 17 -57.39 4.76 15.34
CA VAL A 17 -56.55 3.59 15.02
C VAL A 17 -57.10 2.91 13.77
N GLY A 18 -56.21 2.41 12.90
CA GLY A 18 -56.53 1.51 11.79
C GLY A 18 -55.26 0.96 11.13
N ALA A 19 -54.91 -0.28 11.47
CA ALA A 19 -53.78 -1.09 10.98
C ALA A 19 -54.05 -1.61 9.53
N VAL A 20 -53.18 -2.19 8.68
CA VAL A 20 -51.85 -2.83 8.70
C VAL A 20 -51.32 -2.74 7.24
N ALA A 21 -50.02 -2.52 7.01
CA ALA A 21 -49.27 -3.16 5.91
C ALA A 21 -47.77 -3.03 6.21
N SER A 22 -47.16 -4.15 6.59
CA SER A 22 -45.74 -4.26 6.95
C SER A 22 -44.85 -4.11 5.71
N LEU A 23 -43.99 -3.09 5.71
CA LEU A 23 -42.77 -3.04 4.91
C LEU A 23 -41.64 -2.65 5.86
N VAL A 24 -40.85 -3.64 6.28
CA VAL A 24 -39.66 -3.40 7.11
C VAL A 24 -38.52 -3.04 6.16
N ALA A 25 -38.29 -1.75 5.97
CA ALA A 25 -37.01 -1.23 5.53
C ALA A 25 -36.18 -0.99 6.81
N PHE A 26 -35.20 -1.84 7.08
CA PHE A 26 -34.15 -1.53 8.05
C PHE A 26 -33.23 -0.48 7.39
N THR A 27 -33.52 0.80 7.61
CA THR A 27 -32.49 1.83 7.47
C THR A 27 -31.63 1.75 8.73
N GLY A 28 -30.41 1.23 8.59
CA GLY A 28 -29.37 1.31 9.60
C GLY A 28 -29.16 2.77 9.99
N ALA A 29 -29.38 3.08 11.27
CA ALA A 29 -29.02 4.36 11.82
C ALA A 29 -27.49 4.41 11.89
N SER A 30 -26.88 5.17 10.98
CA SER A 30 -25.51 5.65 11.11
C SER A 30 -25.39 6.38 12.45
N ALA A 31 -24.60 5.84 13.37
CA ALA A 31 -24.15 6.57 14.54
C ALA A 31 -23.19 7.67 14.04
N ALA A 32 -23.74 8.85 13.75
CA ALA A 32 -22.96 10.03 13.49
C ALA A 32 -22.18 10.38 14.76
N GLY A 33 -20.88 10.07 14.77
CA GLY A 33 -19.93 10.61 15.74
C GLY A 33 -19.91 12.13 15.67
N PRO A 34 -19.45 12.83 16.72
CA PRO A 34 -19.45 14.28 16.75
C PRO A 34 -18.56 14.82 15.62
N ALA A 35 -19.12 15.67 14.77
CA ALA A 35 -18.37 16.42 13.77
C ALA A 35 -17.29 17.27 14.47
N PHE A 36 -16.01 16.97 14.20
CA PHE A 36 -14.88 17.67 14.79
C PHE A 36 -14.66 19.03 14.09
N ALA A 37 -15.42 20.03 14.55
CA ALA A 37 -15.37 21.40 14.07
C ALA A 37 -14.38 22.31 14.82
N ASN A 38 -13.22 21.80 15.27
CA ASN A 38 -12.19 22.64 15.90
C ASN A 38 -10.83 22.42 15.22
N LYS A 39 -10.44 23.41 14.40
CA LYS A 39 -9.08 23.55 13.84
C LYS A 39 -8.18 24.21 14.90
N PRO A 40 -7.15 23.53 15.44
CA PRO A 40 -5.99 24.25 15.94
C PRO A 40 -5.19 24.71 14.72
N SER A 41 -5.03 26.02 14.52
CA SER A 41 -4.03 26.54 13.59
C SER A 41 -2.63 26.27 14.14
N GLY A 42 -1.72 25.71 13.33
CA GLY A 42 -0.31 25.51 13.72
C GLY A 42 -0.04 24.21 14.47
N ALA A 43 -0.40 23.06 13.88
CA ALA A 43 -0.05 21.76 14.43
C ALA A 43 1.43 21.45 14.15
N ALA A 44 2.21 21.23 15.21
CA ALA A 44 3.65 20.98 15.07
C ALA A 44 3.97 19.64 14.37
N ARG A 45 3.07 18.66 14.47
CA ARG A 45 3.21 17.30 13.91
C ARG A 45 1.83 16.75 13.51
N PRO A 46 1.78 15.69 12.67
CA PRO A 46 0.57 14.91 12.47
C PRO A 46 0.01 14.32 13.77
N VAL A 47 -1.29 14.06 13.79
CA VAL A 47 -1.98 13.44 14.93
C VAL A 47 -2.91 12.37 14.39
N VAL A 48 -2.66 11.12 14.78
CA VAL A 48 -3.49 9.97 14.42
C VAL A 48 -4.86 10.08 15.09
N ASP A 49 -5.92 9.92 14.31
CA ASP A 49 -7.30 9.86 14.81
C ASP A 49 -7.68 8.41 15.11
N MET A 50 -7.69 8.07 16.40
CA MET A 50 -8.00 6.71 16.82
C MET A 50 -9.44 6.28 16.61
N ASN A 51 -10.39 7.22 16.50
CA ASN A 51 -11.76 6.83 16.20
C ASN A 51 -11.87 6.43 14.74
N PHE A 52 -11.21 7.18 13.85
CA PHE A 52 -11.12 6.84 12.43
C PHE A 52 -10.38 5.51 12.24
N LEU A 53 -9.18 5.37 12.80
CA LEU A 53 -8.38 4.15 12.66
C LEU A 53 -9.18 2.90 13.04
N TYR A 54 -9.81 2.92 14.22
CA TYR A 54 -10.59 1.75 14.64
C TYR A 54 -11.91 1.58 13.87
N SER A 55 -12.55 2.66 13.40
CA SER A 55 -13.73 2.51 12.55
C SER A 55 -13.39 1.82 11.23
N GLU A 56 -12.27 2.18 10.62
CA GLU A 56 -11.80 1.52 9.40
C GLU A 56 -11.46 0.06 9.67
N LEU A 57 -10.66 -0.23 10.70
CA LEU A 57 -10.33 -1.61 11.09
C LEU A 57 -11.59 -2.47 11.34
N TYR A 58 -12.54 -1.95 12.12
CA TYR A 58 -13.78 -2.67 12.39
C TYR A 58 -14.63 -2.85 11.13
N HIS A 59 -14.68 -1.83 10.25
CA HIS A 59 -15.40 -1.93 8.98
C HIS A 59 -14.78 -3.01 8.08
N LEU A 60 -13.46 -2.98 7.92
CA LEU A 60 -12.68 -3.95 7.15
C LEU A 60 -13.00 -5.38 7.57
N ALA A 61 -12.81 -5.67 8.84
CA ALA A 61 -12.98 -7.02 9.38
C ALA A 61 -14.43 -7.53 9.38
N THR A 62 -15.42 -6.64 9.30
CA THR A 62 -16.85 -7.04 9.32
C THR A 62 -17.51 -7.04 7.94
N ASN A 63 -16.91 -6.37 6.95
CA ASN A 63 -17.48 -6.25 5.59
C ASN A 63 -16.66 -6.96 4.52
N TYR A 64 -15.36 -7.21 4.73
CA TYR A 64 -14.47 -7.87 3.77
C TYR A 64 -13.80 -9.09 4.41
N VAL A 65 -14.65 -10.04 4.82
CA VAL A 65 -14.26 -11.15 5.70
C VAL A 65 -13.35 -12.16 5.01
N PHE A 66 -13.28 -12.23 3.69
CA PHE A 66 -12.38 -13.14 2.97
C PHE A 66 -11.80 -12.41 1.76
N ARG A 67 -10.47 -12.35 1.68
CA ARG A 67 -9.76 -11.59 0.64
C ARG A 67 -8.60 -12.40 0.06
N SER A 68 -8.82 -13.69 -0.22
CA SER A 68 -7.80 -14.47 -0.91
C SER A 68 -7.65 -13.99 -2.34
N ALA A 69 -6.41 -13.76 -2.77
CA ALA A 69 -6.10 -13.30 -4.11
C ALA A 69 -6.81 -14.15 -5.20
N GLY A 70 -7.51 -13.47 -6.11
CA GLY A 70 -8.26 -14.11 -7.20
C GLY A 70 -9.55 -14.84 -6.80
N ALA A 71 -9.95 -14.87 -5.52
CA ALA A 71 -11.14 -15.58 -5.07
C ALA A 71 -12.45 -15.05 -5.69
N ASP A 72 -12.49 -13.76 -6.03
CA ASP A 72 -13.67 -13.09 -6.58
C ASP A 72 -13.76 -13.23 -8.12
N GLY A 73 -12.83 -13.99 -8.71
CA GLY A 73 -12.67 -14.07 -10.16
C GLY A 73 -12.01 -12.82 -10.75
N PRO A 74 -12.00 -12.69 -12.09
CA PRO A 74 -11.34 -11.57 -12.77
C PRO A 74 -12.05 -10.23 -12.48
N LEU A 75 -11.29 -9.20 -12.13
CA LEU A 75 -11.81 -7.82 -11.93
C LEU A 75 -12.51 -7.24 -13.16
N ALA A 76 -12.16 -7.73 -14.35
CA ALA A 76 -12.81 -7.33 -15.59
C ALA A 76 -14.21 -7.93 -15.79
N ASP A 77 -14.60 -8.94 -15.02
CA ASP A 77 -15.91 -9.60 -15.12
C ASP A 77 -16.69 -9.54 -13.80
N PRO A 78 -17.44 -8.46 -13.55
CA PRO A 78 -18.25 -8.34 -12.33
C PRO A 78 -19.40 -9.36 -12.27
N ASN A 79 -19.66 -10.13 -13.33
CA ASN A 79 -20.67 -11.19 -13.35
C ASN A 79 -20.07 -12.59 -13.15
N ASP A 80 -18.76 -12.69 -12.85
CA ASP A 80 -18.14 -13.97 -12.56
C ASP A 80 -18.91 -14.68 -11.43
N PRO A 81 -19.24 -15.97 -11.56
CA PRO A 81 -19.96 -16.71 -10.51
C PRO A 81 -19.24 -16.74 -9.16
N ASN A 82 -17.93 -16.47 -9.15
CA ASN A 82 -17.14 -16.33 -7.94
C ASN A 82 -17.22 -14.94 -7.33
N ASN A 83 -17.75 -13.92 -8.01
CA ASN A 83 -17.97 -12.60 -7.42
C ASN A 83 -19.23 -12.62 -6.50
N LEU A 84 -19.07 -12.99 -5.22
CA LEU A 84 -20.17 -13.04 -4.24
C LEU A 84 -20.25 -11.71 -3.47
N PRO A 85 -21.26 -11.51 -2.60
CA PRO A 85 -21.32 -10.28 -1.80
C PRO A 85 -20.07 -10.08 -0.94
N ALA A 86 -19.65 -8.82 -0.76
CA ALA A 86 -18.43 -8.42 -0.05
C ALA A 86 -18.16 -9.16 1.27
N ASN A 87 -19.20 -9.44 2.05
CA ASN A 87 -19.08 -10.12 3.34
C ASN A 87 -18.80 -11.64 3.24
N TYR A 88 -18.64 -12.17 2.03
CA TYR A 88 -18.30 -13.57 1.72
C TYR A 88 -16.95 -13.71 1.02
N ASN A 89 -16.68 -12.89 0.00
CA ASN A 89 -15.39 -12.76 -0.67
C ASN A 89 -15.39 -11.40 -1.39
N GLY A 90 -14.78 -10.42 -0.74
CA GLY A 90 -14.99 -9.02 -1.06
C GLY A 90 -13.72 -8.29 -1.40
N ALA A 91 -12.73 -8.98 -1.98
CA ALA A 91 -11.48 -8.37 -2.40
C ALA A 91 -11.73 -7.26 -3.42
N GLN A 92 -12.60 -7.48 -4.43
CA GLN A 92 -12.90 -6.45 -5.43
C GLN A 92 -13.66 -5.25 -4.82
N GLU A 93 -14.67 -5.50 -3.99
CA GLU A 93 -15.39 -4.43 -3.29
C GLU A 93 -14.51 -3.69 -2.30
N PHE A 94 -13.55 -4.37 -1.69
CA PHE A 94 -12.58 -3.78 -0.78
C PHE A 94 -11.71 -2.75 -1.48
N TYR A 95 -11.12 -3.04 -2.65
CA TYR A 95 -10.35 -2.02 -3.40
C TYR A 95 -11.23 -0.82 -3.78
N GLN A 96 -12.45 -1.08 -4.28
CA GLN A 96 -13.39 0.00 -4.59
C GLN A 96 -13.69 0.88 -3.38
N TRP A 97 -13.90 0.27 -2.21
CA TRP A 97 -14.11 0.97 -0.97
C TRP A 97 -12.86 1.73 -0.53
N PHE A 98 -11.69 1.10 -0.53
CA PHE A 98 -10.42 1.68 -0.08
C PHE A 98 -10.07 2.92 -0.90
N GLY A 99 -10.10 2.83 -2.23
CA GLY A 99 -9.93 3.97 -3.12
C GLY A 99 -10.98 5.06 -2.91
N SER A 100 -12.24 4.70 -2.65
CA SER A 100 -13.31 5.67 -2.38
C SER A 100 -13.14 6.39 -1.05
N GLU A 101 -12.72 5.67 -0.02
CA GLU A 101 -12.53 6.14 1.35
C GLU A 101 -11.34 7.11 1.40
N LEU A 102 -10.23 6.74 0.77
CA LEU A 102 -9.04 7.58 0.67
C LEU A 102 -9.21 8.79 -0.25
N THR A 103 -10.18 8.80 -1.16
CA THR A 103 -10.49 9.98 -1.98
C THR A 103 -11.67 10.80 -1.44
N ASN A 104 -12.28 10.37 -0.34
CA ASN A 104 -13.45 11.02 0.24
C ASN A 104 -13.08 12.34 0.93
N SER A 105 -13.62 13.44 0.42
CA SER A 105 -13.30 14.78 0.91
C SER A 105 -14.07 15.26 2.15
N ASP A 106 -14.95 14.41 2.69
CA ASP A 106 -15.70 14.72 3.91
C ASP A 106 -14.78 14.69 5.15
N ALA A 107 -15.10 15.52 6.15
CA ALA A 107 -14.28 15.71 7.34
C ALA A 107 -14.20 14.47 8.25
N ALA A 108 -15.17 13.56 8.18
CA ALA A 108 -15.12 12.28 8.87
C ALA A 108 -14.11 11.30 8.26
N HIS A 109 -13.70 11.54 7.00
CA HIS A 109 -12.81 10.70 6.19
C HIS A 109 -11.48 11.45 5.93
N MET A 110 -10.99 11.53 4.70
CA MET A 110 -9.72 12.20 4.37
C MET A 110 -9.77 13.74 4.40
N GLY A 111 -10.95 14.34 4.61
CA GLY A 111 -11.12 15.78 4.72
C GLY A 111 -10.82 16.52 3.42
N SER A 112 -10.63 17.84 3.50
CA SER A 112 -10.64 18.70 2.30
C SER A 112 -9.52 18.41 1.29
N LEU A 113 -8.47 17.70 1.68
CA LEU A 113 -7.39 17.29 0.79
C LEU A 113 -7.67 15.95 0.07
N GLY A 114 -8.64 15.15 0.51
CA GLY A 114 -9.00 13.88 -0.15
C GLY A 114 -9.36 14.04 -1.64
N LYS A 115 -9.95 15.17 -2.04
CA LYS A 115 -10.23 15.48 -3.46
C LYS A 115 -8.98 15.63 -4.35
N TYR A 116 -7.81 15.85 -3.75
CA TYR A 116 -6.55 15.91 -4.49
C TYR A 116 -5.94 14.53 -4.75
N MET A 117 -6.48 13.49 -4.11
CA MET A 117 -6.00 12.12 -4.24
C MET A 117 -6.60 11.42 -5.47
N THR A 118 -5.87 10.45 -5.99
CA THR A 118 -6.28 9.60 -7.12
C THR A 118 -6.00 8.14 -6.77
N ALA A 119 -7.04 7.30 -6.78
CA ALA A 119 -6.92 5.86 -6.67
C ALA A 119 -6.69 5.24 -8.06
N LYS A 120 -5.81 4.23 -8.14
CA LYS A 120 -5.44 3.51 -9.36
C LYS A 120 -5.14 2.04 -9.06
N ASN A 121 -5.85 1.20 -9.78
CA ASN A 121 -5.67 -0.25 -9.81
C ASN A 121 -4.56 -0.63 -10.79
N HIS A 122 -3.76 -1.63 -10.42
CA HIS A 122 -2.69 -2.18 -11.25
C HIS A 122 -2.90 -3.67 -11.39
N ILE A 123 -3.49 -4.05 -12.53
CA ILE A 123 -3.95 -5.41 -12.77
C ILE A 123 -2.83 -6.26 -13.36
N TYR A 124 -2.42 -7.31 -12.66
CA TYR A 124 -1.43 -8.27 -13.14
C TYR A 124 -2.08 -9.63 -13.45
N PRO A 125 -1.88 -10.19 -14.66
CA PRO A 125 -2.41 -11.51 -14.99
C PRO A 125 -1.62 -12.62 -14.28
N THR A 126 -2.32 -13.58 -13.65
CA THR A 126 -1.71 -14.82 -13.16
C THR A 126 -2.24 -16.05 -13.92
N ARG A 127 -1.91 -17.25 -13.45
CA ARG A 127 -2.21 -18.52 -14.14
C ARG A 127 -3.69 -18.80 -14.34
N VAL A 128 -4.53 -18.32 -13.43
CA VAL A 128 -5.95 -18.66 -13.32
C VAL A 128 -6.84 -17.49 -12.86
N TRP A 129 -6.24 -16.40 -12.39
CA TRP A 129 -6.94 -15.22 -11.85
C TRP A 129 -6.10 -13.94 -12.09
N GLN A 130 -6.55 -12.78 -11.60
CA GLN A 130 -5.84 -11.50 -11.73
C GLN A 130 -5.52 -10.95 -10.33
N LEU A 131 -4.31 -10.42 -10.16
CA LEU A 131 -3.92 -9.61 -9.01
C LEU A 131 -4.31 -8.15 -9.27
N ASP A 132 -4.58 -7.41 -8.21
CA ASP A 132 -4.72 -5.95 -8.27
C ASP A 132 -3.96 -5.27 -7.16
N ASP A 133 -2.89 -4.57 -7.53
CA ASP A 133 -2.24 -3.66 -6.59
C ASP A 133 -2.87 -2.28 -6.74
N GLU A 134 -3.59 -1.82 -5.72
CA GLU A 134 -4.17 -0.48 -5.71
C GLU A 134 -3.20 0.52 -5.08
N SER A 135 -3.04 1.68 -5.71
CA SER A 135 -2.35 2.82 -5.10
C SER A 135 -3.25 4.04 -5.08
N VAL A 136 -3.19 4.79 -3.98
CA VAL A 136 -3.83 6.09 -3.85
C VAL A 136 -2.77 7.17 -3.68
N THR A 137 -2.75 8.12 -4.62
CA THR A 137 -1.67 9.09 -4.78
C THR A 137 -2.14 10.51 -4.54
N ILE A 138 -1.43 11.26 -3.70
CA ILE A 138 -1.47 12.72 -3.66
C ILE A 138 -0.17 13.27 -4.26
N PRO A 139 -0.21 13.90 -5.46
CA PRO A 139 1.00 14.46 -6.05
C PRO A 139 1.59 15.58 -5.19
N GLY A 140 2.91 15.65 -5.11
CA GLY A 140 3.63 16.71 -4.39
C GLY A 140 3.57 18.06 -5.10
N GLN A 141 3.73 19.16 -4.36
CA GLN A 141 3.61 20.51 -4.93
C GLN A 141 4.90 21.01 -5.60
N SER A 142 6.06 20.90 -4.95
CA SER A 142 7.33 21.39 -5.52
C SER A 142 8.28 20.25 -5.92
N CYS A 143 8.02 19.04 -5.44
CA CYS A 143 8.87 17.88 -5.67
C CYS A 143 8.06 16.62 -5.99
N ALA A 144 7.14 16.72 -6.94
CA ALA A 144 6.27 15.62 -7.34
C ALA A 144 7.03 14.38 -7.84
N GLY A 145 8.26 14.57 -8.35
CA GLY A 145 9.14 13.51 -8.84
C GLY A 145 9.79 12.65 -7.75
N GLN A 146 9.65 12.99 -6.47
CA GLN A 146 10.07 12.10 -5.39
C GLN A 146 8.85 11.59 -4.62
N VAL A 147 8.88 10.34 -4.19
CA VAL A 147 7.72 9.60 -3.67
C VAL A 147 8.02 9.02 -2.29
N ALA A 148 7.15 9.28 -1.32
CA ALA A 148 7.10 8.53 -0.07
C ALA A 148 5.94 7.51 -0.15
N LEU A 149 6.23 6.23 0.08
CA LEU A 149 5.24 5.16 0.03
C LEU A 149 4.95 4.65 1.44
N ILE A 150 3.68 4.66 1.81
CA ILE A 150 3.12 3.83 2.88
C ILE A 150 2.45 2.65 2.17
N ALA A 151 2.68 1.42 2.58
CA ALA A 151 2.03 0.29 1.93
C ALA A 151 1.79 -0.85 2.91
N GLY A 152 1.02 -1.84 2.49
CA GLY A 152 0.95 -3.16 3.08
C GLY A 152 0.20 -4.07 2.13
N HIS A 153 0.01 -5.32 2.52
CA HIS A 153 -0.83 -6.23 1.75
C HIS A 153 -2.29 -6.17 2.18
N ASN A 154 -3.18 -6.74 1.36
CA ASN A 154 -4.60 -6.82 1.66
C ASN A 154 -5.17 -8.23 1.63
N ASP A 155 -4.42 -9.17 1.06
CA ASP A 155 -4.89 -10.52 0.90
C ASP A 155 -4.80 -11.29 2.21
N SER A 156 -5.49 -12.42 2.24
CA SER A 156 -5.57 -13.29 3.42
C SER A 156 -5.14 -14.71 3.07
N THR A 157 -4.34 -15.36 3.91
CA THR A 157 -4.05 -16.79 3.75
C THR A 157 -5.29 -17.67 3.92
N PRO A 158 -5.68 -18.46 2.90
CA PRO A 158 -6.72 -19.48 3.07
C PRO A 158 -6.15 -20.75 3.74
N THR A 159 -6.53 -21.02 4.99
CA THR A 159 -6.07 -22.22 5.73
C THR A 159 -6.73 -23.54 5.31
N SER A 160 -7.71 -23.50 4.39
CA SER A 160 -8.31 -24.69 3.76
C SER A 160 -7.72 -24.92 2.36
N THR A 161 -6.87 -25.93 2.24
CA THR A 161 -6.23 -26.37 0.98
C THR A 161 -7.23 -26.68 -0.13
N SER A 162 -8.46 -27.10 0.18
CA SER A 162 -9.48 -27.39 -0.85
C SER A 162 -10.13 -26.16 -1.48
N VAL A 163 -10.22 -25.04 -0.75
CA VAL A 163 -10.76 -23.76 -1.25
C VAL A 163 -9.65 -22.96 -1.93
N ALA A 164 -8.46 -22.92 -1.31
CA ALA A 164 -7.25 -22.37 -1.91
C ALA A 164 -6.92 -23.05 -3.26
N ASN A 165 -6.98 -24.38 -3.32
CA ASN A 165 -6.77 -25.12 -4.57
C ASN A 165 -7.91 -24.94 -5.58
N GLY A 166 -9.16 -24.71 -5.14
CA GLY A 166 -10.29 -24.40 -6.01
C GLY A 166 -10.13 -23.04 -6.70
N SER A 167 -9.81 -22.01 -5.91
CA SER A 167 -9.47 -20.66 -6.40
C SER A 167 -8.22 -20.69 -7.31
N ALA A 168 -7.15 -21.35 -6.88
CA ALA A 168 -5.91 -21.52 -7.65
C ALA A 168 -6.03 -22.43 -8.89
N SER A 169 -7.18 -23.08 -9.12
CA SER A 169 -7.45 -23.89 -10.31
C SER A 169 -8.63 -23.41 -11.15
N GLY A 170 -9.26 -22.26 -10.81
CA GLY A 170 -10.40 -21.71 -11.53
C GLY A 170 -11.68 -22.56 -11.43
N SER A 171 -11.77 -23.45 -10.44
CA SER A 171 -12.99 -24.22 -10.17
C SER A 171 -13.94 -23.35 -9.33
N PRO A 172 -15.23 -23.26 -9.67
CA PRO A 172 -16.22 -22.61 -8.81
C PRO A 172 -16.13 -23.23 -7.42
N THR A 173 -15.86 -22.42 -6.40
CA THR A 173 -15.82 -22.92 -5.03
C THR A 173 -17.25 -23.07 -4.55
N PRO A 174 -17.77 -24.28 -4.30
CA PRO A 174 -19.16 -24.42 -3.88
C PRO A 174 -19.41 -23.74 -2.52
N MET A 175 -20.51 -23.00 -2.42
CA MET A 175 -20.96 -22.33 -1.18
C MET A 175 -21.07 -23.29 0.03
N SER A 176 -21.23 -24.59 -0.19
CA SER A 176 -21.28 -25.62 0.85
C SER A 176 -19.90 -25.98 1.44
N SER A 177 -18.83 -25.89 0.65
CA SER A 177 -17.46 -25.96 1.16
C SER A 177 -17.07 -24.67 1.87
N MET A 178 -17.70 -23.54 1.51
CA MET A 178 -17.53 -22.20 2.11
C MET A 178 -18.08 -22.01 3.54
N ARG A 179 -18.77 -23.00 4.13
CA ARG A 179 -19.39 -22.89 5.47
C ARG A 179 -18.81 -23.82 6.55
N GLY A 180 -17.87 -24.70 6.20
CA GLY A 180 -17.41 -25.78 7.10
C GLY A 180 -15.91 -25.83 7.42
N GLY A 181 -15.11 -24.87 6.95
CA GLY A 181 -13.65 -24.83 7.09
C GLY A 181 -13.14 -23.68 7.96
N ASN A 182 -11.82 -23.63 8.17
CA ASN A 182 -11.11 -22.49 8.74
C ASN A 182 -11.01 -21.41 7.63
N TRP A 183 -11.86 -20.39 7.73
CA TRP A 183 -11.95 -19.19 6.91
C TRP A 183 -10.94 -18.20 7.46
N GLY A 184 -9.72 -18.23 6.93
CA GLY A 184 -8.78 -17.13 7.10
C GLY A 184 -9.49 -15.89 6.63
N ASN A 185 -9.94 -15.08 7.59
CA ASN A 185 -10.21 -13.70 7.29
C ASN A 185 -8.89 -13.04 6.91
N GLY A 186 -8.92 -11.94 6.15
CA GLY A 186 -7.78 -11.02 6.23
C GLY A 186 -7.62 -10.73 7.70
N SER A 187 -6.61 -11.31 8.31
CA SER A 187 -6.51 -11.41 9.74
C SER A 187 -6.57 -9.96 10.22
N MET A 188 -7.38 -9.70 11.25
CA MET A 188 -7.33 -8.38 11.88
C MET A 188 -5.90 -7.99 12.29
N TYR A 189 -5.01 -8.97 12.35
CA TYR A 189 -3.58 -8.88 12.58
C TYR A 189 -2.79 -8.72 11.27
N ASP A 190 -3.13 -9.50 10.24
CA ASP A 190 -2.40 -9.71 8.98
C ASP A 190 -3.32 -9.64 7.73
N ALA A 191 -3.46 -8.51 7.04
CA ALA A 191 -2.90 -7.19 7.33
C ALA A 191 -3.96 -6.14 7.70
N GLY A 192 -5.16 -6.54 8.15
CA GLY A 192 -6.27 -5.60 8.37
C GLY A 192 -5.92 -4.43 9.31
N SER A 193 -5.09 -4.69 10.34
CA SER A 193 -4.59 -3.62 11.22
C SER A 193 -3.58 -2.69 10.55
N GLY A 194 -2.69 -3.23 9.72
CA GLY A 194 -1.71 -2.50 8.94
C GLY A 194 -2.36 -1.58 7.89
N GLU A 195 -3.38 -2.08 7.19
CA GLU A 195 -4.20 -1.30 6.26
C GLU A 195 -4.87 -0.11 6.96
N ALA A 196 -5.55 -0.35 8.08
CA ALA A 196 -6.24 0.68 8.85
C ALA A 196 -5.25 1.72 9.43
N MET A 197 -4.08 1.26 9.87
CA MET A 197 -2.98 2.14 10.28
C MET A 197 -2.51 3.03 9.13
N GLY A 198 -2.22 2.46 7.95
CA GLY A 198 -1.83 3.21 6.77
C GLY A 198 -2.86 4.28 6.38
N MET A 199 -4.15 3.95 6.42
CA MET A 199 -5.24 4.91 6.18
C MET A 199 -5.22 6.05 7.21
N ALA A 200 -5.04 5.73 8.48
CA ALA A 200 -5.02 6.72 9.56
C ALA A 200 -3.75 7.60 9.56
N GLU A 201 -2.60 7.04 9.19
CA GLU A 201 -1.35 7.77 8.95
C GLU A 201 -1.52 8.80 7.84
N PHE A 202 -2.10 8.38 6.71
CA PHE A 202 -2.39 9.25 5.59
C PHE A 202 -3.35 10.38 5.99
N GLN A 203 -4.44 10.05 6.69
CA GLN A 203 -5.38 11.03 7.20
C GLN A 203 -4.71 12.05 8.15
N ALA A 204 -3.85 11.58 9.04
CA ALA A 204 -3.11 12.43 9.98
C ALA A 204 -2.23 13.45 9.23
N LEU A 205 -1.55 13.02 8.17
CA LEU A 205 -0.75 13.89 7.29
C LEU A 205 -1.63 14.93 6.61
N LEU A 206 -2.75 14.53 5.99
CA LEU A 206 -3.67 15.45 5.31
C LEU A 206 -4.25 16.51 6.26
N ARG A 207 -4.64 16.09 7.47
CA ARG A 207 -5.14 17.00 8.50
C ARG A 207 -4.04 17.96 8.98
N TRP A 208 -2.80 17.48 9.11
CA TRP A 208 -1.64 18.30 9.45
C TRP A 208 -1.36 19.37 8.39
N TYR A 209 -1.36 19.00 7.10
CA TYR A 209 -1.23 19.96 6.00
C TYR A 209 -2.34 21.01 6.04
N GLN A 210 -3.59 20.56 6.20
CA GLN A 210 -4.74 21.44 6.28
C GLN A 210 -4.68 22.41 7.47
N ALA A 211 -4.23 21.95 8.64
CA ALA A 211 -4.09 22.76 9.85
C ALA A 211 -3.00 23.83 9.74
N ASN A 212 -1.99 23.60 8.89
CA ASN A 212 -0.88 24.51 8.66
C ASN A 212 -1.00 25.35 7.39
N GLY A 213 -2.06 25.15 6.59
CA GLY A 213 -2.21 25.84 5.30
C GLY A 213 -1.15 25.39 4.27
N THR A 214 -0.62 24.20 4.45
CA THR A 214 0.42 23.59 3.62
C THR A 214 -0.15 22.47 2.77
N TYR A 215 0.73 21.85 1.99
CA TYR A 215 0.47 20.74 1.08
C TYR A 215 1.75 19.89 1.02
N PRO A 216 1.69 18.58 0.69
CA PRO A 216 2.88 17.76 0.61
C PRO A 216 3.89 18.32 -0.41
N LYS A 217 5.16 18.37 0.00
CA LYS A 217 6.28 18.82 -0.85
C LYS A 217 6.56 17.77 -1.92
N ARG A 218 6.65 16.49 -1.50
CA ARG A 218 6.83 15.31 -2.35
C ARG A 218 5.52 14.57 -2.57
N THR A 219 5.47 13.72 -3.59
CA THR A 219 4.32 12.84 -3.79
C THR A 219 4.24 11.84 -2.63
N ILE A 220 3.04 11.62 -2.11
CA ILE A 220 2.80 10.59 -1.09
C ILE A 220 1.83 9.57 -1.69
N LYS A 221 2.17 8.30 -1.54
CA LYS A 221 1.35 7.17 -1.97
C LYS A 221 1.01 6.30 -0.79
N ILE A 222 -0.22 5.79 -0.78
CA ILE A 222 -0.59 4.60 -0.02
C ILE A 222 -0.86 3.47 -1.00
N GLY A 223 -0.27 2.29 -0.78
CA GLY A 223 -0.40 1.12 -1.64
C GLY A 223 -0.98 -0.09 -0.90
N LEU A 224 -1.72 -0.91 -1.63
CA LEU A 224 -2.13 -2.25 -1.26
C LEU A 224 -1.53 -3.22 -2.27
N PHE A 225 -0.82 -4.23 -1.78
CA PHE A 225 -0.18 -5.22 -2.62
C PHE A 225 -0.85 -6.58 -2.43
N ASP A 226 -1.34 -7.17 -3.52
CA ASP A 226 -2.12 -8.40 -3.47
C ASP A 226 -1.20 -9.64 -3.41
N ASN A 227 -1.68 -10.73 -2.82
CA ASN A 227 -0.95 -12.01 -2.74
C ASN A 227 0.45 -11.93 -2.12
N GLU A 228 0.59 -11.18 -1.02
CA GLU A 228 1.75 -11.23 -0.12
C GLU A 228 1.93 -12.65 0.43
N GLU A 229 0.81 -13.27 0.81
CA GLU A 229 0.74 -14.59 1.45
C GLU A 229 1.18 -15.72 0.49
N GLY A 230 1.13 -15.43 -0.81
CA GLY A 230 1.67 -16.26 -1.88
C GLY A 230 3.19 -16.12 -2.07
N GLY A 231 3.87 -15.32 -1.25
CA GLY A 231 5.30 -15.04 -1.30
C GLY A 231 5.66 -13.68 -1.94
N LEU A 232 5.10 -12.59 -1.43
CA LEU A 232 5.39 -11.20 -1.83
C LEU A 232 5.13 -10.95 -3.32
N VAL A 233 4.04 -11.50 -3.86
CA VAL A 233 3.80 -11.55 -5.30
C VAL A 233 3.37 -10.19 -5.84
N GLY A 234 2.39 -9.53 -5.22
CA GLY A 234 1.93 -8.19 -5.60
C GLY A 234 3.04 -7.17 -5.45
N SER A 235 3.65 -7.05 -4.26
CA SER A 235 4.77 -6.12 -4.05
C SER A 235 5.96 -6.43 -4.96
N GLY A 236 6.19 -7.71 -5.26
CA GLY A 236 7.08 -8.18 -6.31
C GLY A 236 6.71 -7.63 -7.68
N TYR A 237 5.48 -7.74 -8.17
CA TYR A 237 5.05 -7.13 -9.43
C TYR A 237 5.00 -5.61 -9.42
N TYR A 238 4.70 -5.01 -8.26
CA TYR A 238 4.73 -3.57 -8.07
C TYR A 238 6.16 -3.04 -8.10
N SER A 239 7.16 -3.84 -7.69
CA SER A 239 8.58 -3.49 -7.75
C SER A 239 9.31 -4.08 -8.97
N GLN A 240 8.73 -5.05 -9.69
CA GLN A 240 9.29 -5.78 -10.86
C GLN A 240 8.48 -5.60 -12.17
N THR A 241 9.07 -5.93 -13.33
CA THR A 241 8.59 -5.44 -14.65
C THR A 241 7.56 -6.34 -15.26
N ASN A 242 6.63 -5.68 -15.97
CA ASN A 242 6.14 -6.06 -17.30
C ASN A 242 6.11 -7.56 -17.54
N VAL A 243 5.15 -8.15 -16.84
CA VAL A 243 4.91 -9.58 -16.83
C VAL A 243 4.01 -9.95 -17.99
N THR A 244 4.36 -11.02 -18.67
CA THR A 244 3.38 -11.84 -19.40
C THR A 244 3.23 -13.17 -18.71
N THR A 245 2.36 -14.02 -19.21
CA THR A 245 2.19 -15.38 -18.71
C THR A 245 2.47 -16.38 -19.80
N LEU A 246 2.82 -17.61 -19.41
CA LEU A 246 2.94 -18.71 -20.35
C LEU A 246 1.59 -19.02 -21.00
N ALA A 247 1.49 -18.90 -22.33
CA ALA A 247 0.29 -19.29 -23.07
C ALA A 247 0.14 -20.81 -23.20
N ALA A 248 1.17 -21.60 -22.90
CA ALA A 248 1.16 -23.05 -22.87
C ALA A 248 2.22 -23.56 -21.88
N PRO A 249 2.09 -24.78 -21.32
CA PRO A 249 3.12 -25.34 -20.44
C PRO A 249 4.46 -25.49 -21.18
N ALA A 250 5.56 -25.32 -20.48
CA ALA A 250 6.91 -25.59 -20.95
C ALA A 250 7.54 -26.71 -20.12
N ALA A 251 8.22 -27.65 -20.77
CA ALA A 251 8.87 -28.77 -20.11
C ALA A 251 10.33 -28.45 -19.76
N ALA A 252 10.88 -29.19 -18.78
CA ALA A 252 12.33 -29.22 -18.59
C ALA A 252 13.00 -29.66 -19.90
N GLY A 253 14.02 -28.92 -20.33
CA GLY A 253 14.71 -29.11 -21.61
C GLY A 253 14.17 -28.24 -22.75
N ASP A 254 13.03 -27.55 -22.60
CA ASP A 254 12.54 -26.64 -23.62
C ASP A 254 13.45 -25.41 -23.76
N THR A 255 13.70 -25.00 -25.00
CA THR A 255 14.43 -23.77 -25.35
C THR A 255 13.50 -22.69 -25.90
N ASN A 256 12.19 -22.87 -25.77
CA ASN A 256 11.18 -21.96 -26.26
C ASN A 256 9.97 -21.98 -25.32
N VAL A 257 9.41 -20.81 -25.04
CA VAL A 257 8.16 -20.67 -24.28
C VAL A 257 7.11 -19.93 -25.09
N LYS A 258 5.83 -20.28 -24.89
CA LYS A 258 4.70 -19.56 -25.50
C LYS A 258 4.23 -18.50 -24.52
N VAL A 259 4.02 -17.26 -24.97
CA VAL A 259 3.62 -16.14 -24.10
C VAL A 259 2.28 -15.55 -24.52
N THR A 260 1.48 -15.08 -23.57
CA THR A 260 0.12 -14.54 -23.80
C THR A 260 0.13 -13.13 -24.39
N ALA A 261 1.13 -12.32 -24.05
CA ALA A 261 1.31 -10.95 -24.52
C ALA A 261 2.77 -10.67 -24.91
N ARG A 262 2.97 -9.65 -25.73
CA ARG A 262 4.30 -9.11 -26.09
C ARG A 262 4.36 -7.60 -25.90
N THR A 263 3.27 -6.91 -26.24
CA THR A 263 3.15 -5.46 -26.09
C THR A 263 3.27 -5.09 -24.62
N GLY A 264 4.22 -4.22 -24.29
CA GLY A 264 4.46 -3.77 -22.93
C GLY A 264 5.20 -4.77 -22.02
N VAL A 265 5.61 -5.95 -22.51
CA VAL A 265 6.35 -6.98 -21.73
C VAL A 265 7.85 -6.79 -21.86
N GLY A 266 8.30 -6.32 -23.02
CA GLY A 266 9.69 -6.01 -23.28
C GLY A 266 10.56 -7.15 -23.79
N LEU A 267 10.02 -8.07 -24.58
CA LEU A 267 10.77 -9.23 -25.06
C LEU A 267 11.67 -8.85 -26.26
N ALA A 268 12.99 -8.97 -26.13
CA ALA A 268 13.97 -8.68 -27.19
C ALA A 268 15.12 -9.72 -27.24
N VAL A 269 15.74 -9.92 -28.41
CA VAL A 269 16.87 -10.85 -28.59
C VAL A 269 18.12 -10.32 -27.89
N GLY A 270 18.81 -11.19 -27.14
CA GLY A 270 19.98 -10.87 -26.31
C GLY A 270 19.65 -10.62 -24.85
N GLU A 271 18.37 -10.37 -24.53
CA GLU A 271 17.92 -10.08 -23.17
C GLU A 271 17.73 -11.32 -22.32
N GLN A 272 17.74 -11.15 -21.00
CA GLN A 272 17.33 -12.21 -20.08
C GLN A 272 15.80 -12.32 -20.02
N LEU A 273 15.32 -13.50 -19.68
CA LEU A 273 13.92 -13.87 -19.52
C LEU A 273 13.84 -14.63 -18.21
N LEU A 274 13.10 -14.10 -17.25
CA LEU A 274 12.83 -14.78 -15.99
C LEU A 274 11.51 -15.51 -16.12
N VAL A 275 11.55 -16.84 -16.07
CA VAL A 275 10.40 -17.72 -16.14
C VAL A 275 10.04 -18.16 -14.74
N ASP A 276 8.76 -18.01 -14.39
CA ASP A 276 8.17 -18.43 -13.11
C ASP A 276 8.82 -17.78 -11.86
N PRO A 277 8.94 -16.44 -11.80
CA PRO A 277 9.68 -15.71 -10.76
C PRO A 277 9.23 -16.01 -9.32
N PHE A 278 7.95 -16.34 -9.13
CA PHE A 278 7.35 -16.61 -7.81
C PHE A 278 7.17 -18.12 -7.55
N GLY A 279 7.81 -18.96 -8.38
CA GLY A 279 7.74 -20.41 -8.30
C GLY A 279 9.13 -21.03 -8.52
N GLY A 280 9.25 -21.88 -9.54
CA GLY A 280 10.52 -22.52 -9.89
C GLY A 280 11.48 -21.61 -10.67
N ALA A 281 11.69 -20.38 -10.21
CA ALA A 281 12.30 -19.29 -10.96
C ALA A 281 13.54 -19.71 -11.78
N GLN A 282 13.53 -19.38 -13.07
CA GLN A 282 14.65 -19.64 -13.96
C GLN A 282 14.91 -18.48 -14.91
N THR A 283 16.17 -18.04 -14.96
CA THR A 283 16.63 -17.04 -15.93
C THR A 283 17.26 -17.70 -17.16
N VAL A 284 16.86 -17.25 -18.35
CA VAL A 284 17.38 -17.68 -19.65
C VAL A 284 17.62 -16.48 -20.56
N THR A 285 18.49 -16.59 -21.57
CA THR A 285 18.78 -15.51 -22.53
C THR A 285 17.99 -15.70 -23.83
N ILE A 286 17.16 -14.73 -24.20
CA ILE A 286 16.34 -14.70 -25.41
C ILE A 286 17.23 -14.70 -26.65
N THR A 287 16.97 -15.62 -27.57
CA THR A 287 17.64 -15.75 -28.87
C THR A 287 16.72 -15.43 -30.04
N ALA A 288 15.40 -15.51 -29.86
CA ALA A 288 14.42 -15.07 -30.85
C ALA A 288 13.08 -14.67 -30.20
N VAL A 289 12.42 -13.65 -30.75
CA VAL A 289 11.08 -13.21 -30.33
C VAL A 289 10.08 -13.49 -31.44
N GLY A 290 9.23 -14.48 -31.22
CA GLY A 290 8.17 -14.93 -32.12
C GLY A 290 6.80 -14.35 -31.78
N THR A 291 5.72 -14.90 -32.33
CA THR A 291 4.33 -14.47 -32.12
C THR A 291 3.74 -15.01 -30.81
N VAL A 292 2.77 -14.27 -30.25
CA VAL A 292 2.04 -14.63 -29.01
C VAL A 292 1.05 -15.79 -29.21
N GLY A 293 0.60 -16.36 -28.09
CA GLY A 293 -0.44 -17.37 -28.01
C GLY A 293 0.10 -18.80 -27.96
N ALA A 294 -0.75 -19.74 -27.52
CA ALA A 294 -0.39 -21.16 -27.36
C ALA A 294 0.09 -21.79 -28.68
N THR A 295 -0.42 -21.32 -29.81
CA THR A 295 -0.03 -21.74 -31.16
C THR A 295 1.00 -20.81 -31.82
N GLY A 296 1.49 -19.81 -31.09
CA GLY A 296 2.47 -18.84 -31.58
C GLY A 296 3.88 -19.42 -31.70
N THR A 297 4.78 -18.69 -32.37
CA THR A 297 6.19 -19.11 -32.46
C THR A 297 6.96 -18.92 -31.15
N GLY A 298 6.44 -18.10 -30.22
CA GLY A 298 6.95 -18.01 -28.84
C GLY A 298 8.28 -17.29 -28.71
N ILE A 299 8.89 -17.36 -27.52
CA ILE A 299 10.18 -16.76 -27.20
C ILE A 299 11.19 -17.88 -27.11
N THR A 300 12.19 -17.87 -27.99
CA THR A 300 13.29 -18.85 -27.99
C THR A 300 14.44 -18.29 -27.16
N PHE A 301 15.13 -19.15 -26.42
CA PHE A 301 16.18 -18.75 -25.49
C PHE A 301 17.25 -19.85 -25.27
N THR A 302 18.29 -19.51 -24.53
CA THR A 302 19.35 -20.41 -24.05
C THR A 302 19.79 -19.99 -22.65
N PRO A 303 20.14 -20.90 -21.72
CA PRO A 303 20.07 -22.36 -21.84
C PRO A 303 18.61 -22.88 -21.83
N ALA A 304 18.44 -24.19 -22.04
CA ALA A 304 17.14 -24.85 -21.90
C ALA A 304 16.62 -24.78 -20.45
N LEU A 305 15.31 -24.92 -20.28
CA LEU A 305 14.67 -24.94 -18.96
C LEU A 305 15.19 -26.12 -18.11
N ASN A 306 15.46 -25.89 -16.83
CA ASN A 306 15.92 -26.90 -15.87
C ASN A 306 14.75 -27.65 -15.23
N ALA A 307 13.56 -27.04 -15.24
CA ALA A 307 12.32 -27.54 -14.67
C ALA A 307 11.15 -27.34 -15.64
N ALA A 308 10.05 -28.04 -15.38
CA ALA A 308 8.80 -27.81 -16.10
C ALA A 308 8.05 -26.64 -15.47
N HIS A 309 7.44 -25.80 -16.30
CA HIS A 309 6.66 -24.63 -15.93
C HIS A 309 5.25 -24.75 -16.52
N ALA A 310 4.23 -24.51 -15.71
CA ALA A 310 2.85 -24.66 -16.16
C ALA A 310 2.42 -23.51 -17.07
N ALA A 311 1.40 -23.74 -17.92
CA ALA A 311 0.71 -22.63 -18.58
C ALA A 311 0.21 -21.64 -17.51
N GLY A 312 0.31 -20.35 -17.82
CA GLY A 312 -0.17 -19.27 -16.99
C GLY A 312 0.83 -18.75 -15.95
N VAL A 313 1.96 -19.43 -15.74
CA VAL A 313 3.01 -18.87 -14.87
C VAL A 313 3.62 -17.62 -15.51
N SER A 314 4.10 -16.73 -14.66
CA SER A 314 4.63 -15.45 -15.07
C SER A 314 5.96 -15.56 -15.78
N VAL A 315 6.16 -14.64 -16.71
CA VAL A 315 7.38 -14.49 -17.49
C VAL A 315 7.65 -13.01 -17.62
N SER A 316 8.82 -12.56 -17.17
CA SER A 316 9.27 -11.19 -17.33
C SER A 316 10.53 -11.12 -18.20
N ALA A 317 10.66 -10.03 -18.95
CA ALA A 317 11.81 -9.78 -19.81
C ALA A 317 12.75 -8.77 -19.15
N GLY A 318 14.05 -8.96 -19.33
CA GLY A 318 15.11 -8.13 -18.74
C GLY A 318 15.95 -8.89 -17.72
N ILE A 319 17.03 -8.26 -17.28
CA ILE A 319 17.84 -8.73 -16.14
C ILE A 319 16.88 -8.91 -14.95
N ALA A 320 17.04 -9.98 -14.16
CA ALA A 320 16.35 -10.07 -12.88
C ALA A 320 16.55 -8.71 -12.15
N ASP A 321 15.46 -8.13 -11.64
CA ASP A 321 15.42 -6.88 -10.86
C ASP A 321 15.29 -5.53 -11.60
N VAL A 322 14.74 -5.46 -12.81
CA VAL A 322 14.55 -4.13 -13.47
C VAL A 322 13.12 -3.90 -13.91
N GLY A 323 12.34 -3.14 -13.12
CA GLY A 323 11.08 -3.68 -12.63
C GLY A 323 9.76 -2.89 -12.63
N GLY A 324 9.25 -2.43 -11.49
CA GLY A 324 7.81 -2.20 -11.32
C GLY A 324 7.33 -0.76 -11.49
N LEU A 325 6.24 -0.42 -10.81
CA LEU A 325 5.64 0.93 -10.72
C LEU A 325 6.52 1.95 -9.99
N ILE A 326 7.71 1.53 -9.58
CA ILE A 326 8.79 2.37 -9.07
C ILE A 326 9.59 2.88 -10.26
N PRO A 327 9.47 4.15 -10.69
CA PRO A 327 10.31 4.69 -11.75
C PRO A 327 11.79 4.58 -11.37
N ASP A 328 12.62 4.04 -12.27
CA ASP A 328 14.06 3.97 -12.04
C ASP A 328 14.75 5.15 -12.69
N GLY A 329 15.62 5.78 -11.91
CA GLY A 329 16.52 6.82 -12.40
C GLY A 329 16.23 8.18 -11.79
N PRO A 330 16.79 9.25 -12.36
CA PRO A 330 16.74 10.58 -11.77
C PRO A 330 15.34 11.18 -11.67
N GLN A 331 14.23 10.56 -12.11
CA GLN A 331 12.88 11.10 -11.89
C GLN A 331 11.88 10.00 -11.50
N GLY A 332 11.06 10.30 -10.48
CA GLY A 332 10.11 9.35 -9.90
C GLY A 332 10.70 8.52 -8.75
N GLN A 333 11.65 9.09 -8.01
CA GLN A 333 12.44 8.39 -7.02
C GLN A 333 11.64 8.14 -5.74
N TYR A 334 11.44 6.87 -5.40
CA TYR A 334 10.96 6.52 -4.07
C TYR A 334 12.08 6.82 -3.07
N VAL A 335 11.80 7.75 -2.14
CA VAL A 335 12.76 8.18 -1.11
C VAL A 335 12.60 7.39 0.20
N MET A 336 11.47 6.72 0.36
CA MET A 336 11.22 5.78 1.44
C MET A 336 10.06 4.82 1.13
N VAL A 337 10.07 3.66 1.77
CA VAL A 337 8.92 2.73 1.88
C VAL A 337 8.70 2.39 3.36
N ALA A 338 7.52 2.70 3.88
CA ALA A 338 7.10 2.28 5.21
C ALA A 338 6.00 1.25 5.02
N ASN A 339 6.31 0.01 5.37
CA ASN A 339 5.42 -1.11 5.17
C ASN A 339 4.71 -1.49 6.46
N MET A 340 3.39 -1.50 6.38
CA MET A 340 2.40 -1.70 7.43
C MET A 340 1.62 -2.97 7.11
N ASP A 341 2.29 -4.11 7.11
CA ASP A 341 1.60 -5.41 7.02
C ASP A 341 0.91 -5.66 8.37
N GLN A 342 1.63 -5.43 9.47
CA GLN A 342 1.15 -5.72 10.82
C GLN A 342 1.32 -4.53 11.76
N ASN A 343 0.55 -4.53 12.85
CA ASN A 343 0.60 -3.52 13.91
C ASN A 343 1.58 -3.88 15.05
N GLY A 344 2.34 -4.97 14.91
CA GLY A 344 3.21 -5.51 15.96
C GLY A 344 2.52 -6.37 17.02
N LEU A 345 1.19 -6.48 17.01
CA LEU A 345 0.47 -7.44 17.84
C LEU A 345 0.42 -8.78 17.10
N GLU A 346 1.19 -9.76 17.55
CA GLU A 346 1.11 -11.12 17.00
C GLU A 346 0.99 -12.15 18.11
N TYR A 347 0.40 -13.29 17.76
CA TYR A 347 0.17 -14.41 18.66
C TYR A 347 1.49 -14.96 19.22
N PRO A 348 1.50 -15.61 20.41
CA PRO A 348 0.42 -15.74 21.37
C PRO A 348 0.60 -14.74 22.53
N ALA A 349 1.47 -13.75 22.38
CA ALA A 349 1.81 -12.85 23.47
C ALA A 349 0.61 -11.92 23.73
N ARG A 350 0.09 -11.97 24.96
CA ARG A 350 -0.88 -10.98 25.40
C ARG A 350 -0.10 -9.72 25.71
N HIS A 351 -0.28 -8.75 24.85
CA HIS A 351 0.30 -7.43 25.00
C HIS A 351 -0.71 -6.56 25.74
N PHE A 352 -0.21 -5.72 26.64
CA PHE A 352 -1.01 -4.79 27.43
C PHE A 352 -2.07 -5.42 28.34
N GLY A 353 -2.30 -4.74 29.46
CA GLY A 353 -3.50 -4.97 30.24
C GLY A 353 -3.65 -6.32 30.91
N THR A 354 -2.70 -7.22 30.73
CA THR A 354 -2.68 -8.56 31.30
C THR A 354 -1.39 -8.77 32.05
N ASP A 355 -1.46 -8.84 33.38
CA ASP A 355 -0.28 -9.29 34.10
C ASP A 355 -0.19 -10.83 34.15
N HIS A 356 -1.26 -11.63 33.88
CA HIS A 356 -1.32 -12.89 34.67
C HIS A 356 -1.99 -14.17 34.17
N TYR A 357 -2.63 -14.31 33.00
CA TYR A 357 -3.25 -15.62 32.70
C TYR A 357 -2.25 -16.68 32.17
N LEU A 358 -1.18 -16.27 31.49
CA LEU A 358 -0.12 -17.18 31.02
C LEU A 358 1.30 -16.75 31.42
N ASN A 359 1.57 -15.44 31.54
CA ASN A 359 2.88 -14.89 31.91
C ASN A 359 3.44 -15.43 33.25
N ASP A 360 2.59 -15.56 34.27
CA ASP A 360 3.01 -15.96 35.62
C ASP A 360 2.96 -17.46 35.91
N ILE A 361 2.31 -18.27 35.06
CA ILE A 361 2.39 -19.74 35.19
C ILE A 361 3.84 -20.21 34.92
N VAL A 362 4.63 -19.36 34.28
CA VAL A 362 5.97 -19.67 33.76
C VAL A 362 7.03 -18.59 34.05
N GLY A 363 6.69 -17.47 34.70
CA GLY A 363 7.66 -16.44 35.12
C GLY A 363 8.21 -15.57 33.99
N GLY A 364 7.46 -15.39 32.90
CA GLY A 364 7.81 -14.50 31.78
C GLY A 364 7.12 -13.14 31.91
N GLY A 365 7.88 -12.04 31.78
CA GLY A 365 7.35 -10.68 31.76
C GLY A 365 7.40 -10.07 30.35
N VAL A 366 6.32 -10.16 29.58
CA VAL A 366 6.17 -9.39 28.34
C VAL A 366 5.79 -7.94 28.66
N GLY A 367 6.35 -7.02 27.90
CA GLY A 367 6.11 -5.59 28.06
C GLY A 367 4.73 -5.15 27.58
N PRO A 368 4.45 -3.83 27.64
CA PRO A 368 3.21 -3.29 27.10
C PRO A 368 3.07 -3.62 25.61
N TRP A 369 4.09 -3.42 24.78
CA TRP A 369 4.11 -3.74 23.34
C TRP A 369 5.33 -4.54 22.95
N TYR A 370 5.33 -5.02 21.70
CA TYR A 370 6.51 -5.28 20.90
C TYR A 370 6.23 -4.89 19.45
N THR A 371 7.04 -4.04 18.87
CA THR A 371 6.92 -3.58 17.49
C THR A 371 8.31 -3.67 16.89
N ASN A 372 8.63 -4.80 16.26
CA ASN A 372 9.94 -5.00 15.69
C ASN A 372 10.05 -4.25 14.37
N ILE A 373 10.85 -3.18 14.35
CA ILE A 373 10.99 -2.32 13.17
C ILE A 373 12.18 -2.84 12.35
N ASN A 374 11.87 -3.68 11.35
CA ASN A 374 12.85 -4.28 10.46
C ASN A 374 13.18 -3.30 9.34
N ALA A 375 14.22 -2.50 9.55
CA ALA A 375 14.65 -1.48 8.61
C ALA A 375 15.73 -1.99 7.64
N ILE A 376 15.91 -1.25 6.54
CA ILE A 376 16.99 -1.44 5.55
C ILE A 376 18.30 -1.84 6.23
N PRO A 377 18.90 -3.00 5.89
CA PRO A 377 20.04 -3.52 6.62
C PRO A 377 21.28 -2.67 6.38
N LEU A 378 22.11 -2.52 7.43
CA LEU A 378 23.41 -1.84 7.33
C LEU A 378 24.59 -2.79 7.20
N TYR A 379 24.37 -4.11 7.28
CA TYR A 379 25.42 -5.09 7.05
C TYR A 379 25.89 -5.12 5.59
N THR A 380 27.13 -5.55 5.39
CA THR A 380 27.80 -5.56 4.07
C THR A 380 28.04 -6.97 3.54
N THR A 381 27.64 -8.00 4.30
CA THR A 381 27.84 -9.40 3.91
C THR A 381 26.56 -9.95 3.31
N PRO A 382 26.59 -10.48 2.07
CA PRO A 382 25.43 -11.11 1.46
C PRO A 382 24.91 -12.31 2.25
N ASN A 383 23.60 -12.54 2.19
CA ASN A 383 22.91 -13.68 2.80
C ASN A 383 21.79 -14.19 1.87
N ASN A 384 20.90 -15.03 2.40
CA ASN A 384 19.78 -15.63 1.65
C ASN A 384 18.61 -14.66 1.42
N LEU A 385 18.54 -13.55 2.14
CA LEU A 385 17.52 -12.50 1.99
C LEU A 385 18.01 -11.38 1.07
N TYR A 386 19.27 -10.96 1.26
CA TYR A 386 19.93 -9.90 0.50
C TYR A 386 21.20 -10.46 -0.11
N ASP A 387 21.13 -10.76 -1.40
CA ASP A 387 22.26 -11.31 -2.16
C ASP A 387 23.35 -10.25 -2.43
N ALA A 388 24.38 -10.62 -3.17
CA ALA A 388 25.50 -9.71 -3.47
C ALA A 388 25.07 -8.45 -4.24
N THR A 389 24.05 -8.56 -5.10
CA THR A 389 23.53 -7.45 -5.89
C THR A 389 22.73 -6.50 -5.00
N ALA A 390 21.84 -7.04 -4.17
CA ALA A 390 21.06 -6.28 -3.21
C ALA A 390 21.97 -5.48 -2.25
N ILE A 391 23.01 -6.12 -1.71
CA ILE A 391 23.98 -5.44 -0.85
C ILE A 391 24.68 -4.31 -1.60
N GLN A 392 25.09 -4.50 -2.85
CA GLN A 392 25.72 -3.43 -3.63
C GLN A 392 24.78 -2.23 -3.84
N ARG A 393 23.49 -2.47 -4.15
CA ARG A 393 22.47 -1.41 -4.28
C ARG A 393 22.29 -0.65 -2.97
N ILE A 394 22.18 -1.35 -1.84
CA ILE A 394 22.06 -0.75 -0.51
C ILE A 394 23.31 0.08 -0.17
N GLN A 395 24.51 -0.43 -0.47
CA GLN A 395 25.75 0.29 -0.19
C GLN A 395 25.93 1.53 -1.09
N HIS A 396 25.44 1.50 -2.32
CA HIS A 396 25.37 2.69 -3.17
C HIS A 396 24.49 3.78 -2.56
N ASN A 397 23.37 3.38 -1.96
CA ASN A 397 22.44 4.29 -1.29
C ASN A 397 22.67 4.43 0.23
N LEU A 398 23.88 4.12 0.72
CA LEU A 398 24.16 3.98 2.15
C LEU A 398 23.86 5.25 2.96
N ALA A 399 24.13 6.43 2.39
CA ALA A 399 23.87 7.69 3.06
C ALA A 399 22.36 7.89 3.34
N ALA A 400 21.51 7.63 2.34
CA ALA A 400 20.06 7.71 2.51
C ALA A 400 19.54 6.62 3.45
N ALA A 401 20.11 5.40 3.39
CA ALA A 401 19.78 4.32 4.31
C ALA A 401 20.07 4.70 5.78
N GLN A 402 21.24 5.29 6.05
CA GLN A 402 21.63 5.76 7.39
C GLN A 402 20.76 6.93 7.88
N GLU A 403 20.47 7.89 7.00
CA GLU A 403 19.59 9.02 7.30
C GLU A 403 18.17 8.53 7.63
N PHE A 404 17.63 7.60 6.83
CA PHE A 404 16.32 7.01 7.05
C PHE A 404 16.20 6.25 8.36
N ARG A 405 17.21 5.45 8.73
CA ARG A 405 17.22 4.78 10.03
C ARG A 405 17.29 5.76 11.19
N THR A 406 18.05 6.83 11.04
CA THR A 406 18.13 7.89 12.05
C THR A 406 16.79 8.62 12.19
N ALA A 407 16.14 8.96 11.07
CA ALA A 407 14.82 9.59 11.05
C ALA A 407 13.76 8.69 11.69
N THR A 408 13.77 7.39 11.37
CA THR A 408 12.86 6.39 11.96
C THR A 408 13.08 6.27 13.47
N ALA A 409 14.32 6.13 13.92
CA ALA A 409 14.63 6.07 15.35
C ALA A 409 14.22 7.35 16.10
N ASN A 410 14.43 8.52 15.50
CA ASN A 410 13.98 9.79 16.08
C ASN A 410 12.45 9.88 16.16
N ALA A 411 11.75 9.46 15.11
CA ALA A 411 10.28 9.42 15.08
C ALA A 411 9.71 8.48 16.14
N VAL A 412 10.33 7.32 16.37
CA VAL A 412 9.97 6.41 17.47
C VAL A 412 10.15 7.09 18.83
N ASN A 413 11.31 7.71 19.08
CA ASN A 413 11.55 8.45 20.33
C ASN A 413 10.50 9.57 20.55
N ASP A 414 10.21 10.33 19.50
CA ASP A 414 9.23 11.40 19.50
C ASP A 414 7.80 10.89 19.78
N ALA A 415 7.39 9.79 19.14
CA ALA A 415 6.09 9.17 19.35
C ALA A 415 5.93 8.69 20.81
N PHE A 416 6.96 8.05 21.37
CA PHE A 416 6.97 7.64 22.78
C PHE A 416 6.84 8.84 23.71
N GLN A 417 7.57 9.93 23.46
CA GLN A 417 7.47 11.12 24.29
C GLN A 417 6.09 11.77 24.21
N VAL A 418 5.54 11.94 23.01
CA VAL A 418 4.25 12.61 22.78
C VAL A 418 3.10 11.77 23.33
N LEU A 419 3.05 10.48 22.99
CA LEU A 419 2.00 9.58 23.49
C LEU A 419 2.17 9.29 24.98
N GLY A 420 3.40 9.21 25.47
CA GLY A 420 3.69 9.13 26.90
C GLY A 420 3.13 10.34 27.65
N GLN A 421 3.35 11.56 27.17
CA GLN A 421 2.73 12.75 27.77
C GLN A 421 1.20 12.73 27.68
N LYS A 422 0.65 12.32 26.52
CA LYS A 422 -0.80 12.18 26.29
C LYS A 422 -1.45 11.22 27.29
N TYR A 423 -0.77 10.10 27.59
CA TYR A 423 -1.28 9.03 28.42
C TYR A 423 -0.70 8.99 29.84
N GLY A 424 0.06 10.02 30.24
CA GLY A 424 0.67 10.11 31.57
C GLY A 424 1.71 9.01 31.85
N PHE A 425 2.43 8.56 30.82
CA PHE A 425 3.44 7.49 30.88
C PHE A 425 2.92 6.20 31.53
N SER A 426 1.64 5.89 31.28
CA SER A 426 0.98 4.76 31.92
C SER A 426 -0.03 4.09 31.00
N MET A 427 -0.17 2.78 31.15
CA MET A 427 -1.12 1.91 30.45
C MET A 427 -2.13 1.35 31.44
N PRO A 428 -3.44 1.51 31.24
CA PRO A 428 -4.43 0.86 32.10
C PRO A 428 -4.40 -0.67 31.92
N LEU A 429 -4.62 -1.40 33.01
CA LEU A 429 -4.85 -2.85 32.98
C LEU A 429 -6.34 -3.16 32.90
N GLU A 430 -6.81 -3.47 31.69
CA GLU A 430 -8.22 -3.70 31.39
C GLU A 430 -8.69 -5.13 31.70
N ASN A 431 -7.78 -6.11 31.72
CA ASN A 431 -8.04 -7.44 32.27
C ASN A 431 -7.26 -7.65 33.58
N PRO A 432 -7.89 -7.39 34.73
CA PRO A 432 -7.20 -7.41 36.00
C PRO A 432 -6.97 -8.83 36.56
N LEU A 433 -7.49 -9.90 35.92
CA LEU A 433 -7.48 -11.24 36.52
C LEU A 433 -6.05 -11.76 36.74
N ARG A 434 -5.65 -11.83 38.02
CA ARG A 434 -4.36 -12.32 38.49
C ARG A 434 -4.43 -13.74 39.03
N LEU A 435 -3.48 -14.60 38.64
CA LEU A 435 -3.22 -15.86 39.34
C LEU A 435 -1.99 -15.70 40.23
N ASP A 436 -2.21 -15.50 41.53
CA ASP A 436 -1.11 -15.34 42.50
C ASP A 436 -0.22 -16.60 42.58
N GLN A 437 -0.75 -17.78 42.26
CA GLN A 437 -0.05 -19.08 42.19
C GLN A 437 -0.71 -20.01 41.17
N VAL A 438 0.05 -20.97 40.63
CA VAL A 438 -0.50 -22.02 39.76
C VAL A 438 -1.62 -22.78 40.49
N GLY A 439 -2.83 -22.77 39.93
CA GLY A 439 -4.01 -23.42 40.51
C GLY A 439 -4.75 -22.59 41.57
N SER A 440 -4.38 -21.33 41.82
CA SER A 440 -5.15 -20.43 42.67
C SER A 440 -6.42 -19.92 41.98
N THR A 441 -7.37 -19.41 42.77
CA THR A 441 -8.51 -18.67 42.23
C THR A 441 -8.02 -17.32 41.69
N PRO A 442 -8.45 -16.89 40.49
CA PRO A 442 -8.12 -15.57 39.97
C PRO A 442 -8.54 -14.46 40.94
N VAL A 443 -7.60 -13.57 41.28
CA VAL A 443 -7.82 -12.38 42.09
C VAL A 443 -8.05 -11.20 41.16
N ASN A 444 -9.06 -10.37 41.45
CA ASN A 444 -9.31 -9.12 40.72
C ASN A 444 -8.82 -7.94 41.58
N PRO A 445 -7.62 -7.37 41.32
CA PRO A 445 -7.08 -6.19 41.99
C PRO A 445 -7.82 -4.87 41.63
N GLY A 446 -8.82 -4.91 40.76
CA GLY A 446 -9.34 -3.73 40.05
C GLY A 446 -8.38 -3.26 38.95
N PRO A 447 -8.70 -2.19 38.20
CA PRO A 447 -7.78 -1.63 37.22
C PRO A 447 -6.57 -1.04 37.92
N GLN A 448 -5.43 -1.70 37.79
CA GLN A 448 -4.12 -1.10 38.06
C GLN A 448 -3.56 -0.57 36.73
N SER A 449 -2.56 0.30 36.76
CA SER A 449 -1.88 0.74 35.55
C SER A 449 -0.39 0.44 35.66
N VAL A 450 0.24 0.13 34.54
CA VAL A 450 1.69 -0.12 34.47
C VAL A 450 2.39 1.08 33.83
N PRO A 451 3.67 1.34 34.16
CA PRO A 451 4.47 2.30 33.42
C PRO A 451 4.56 1.91 31.95
N ALA A 452 4.46 2.90 31.07
CA ALA A 452 4.54 2.71 29.63
C ALA A 452 5.07 3.99 28.95
N TYR A 453 5.59 3.85 27.74
CA TYR A 453 6.13 4.91 26.88
C TYR A 453 7.40 5.51 27.48
N LEU A 454 8.12 4.72 28.27
CA LEU A 454 9.37 5.13 28.85
C LEU A 454 10.46 5.12 27.78
N PRO A 455 11.46 6.02 27.85
CA PRO A 455 12.60 5.96 26.93
C PRO A 455 13.32 4.59 26.95
N THR A 456 13.28 3.90 28.09
CA THR A 456 13.84 2.54 28.25
C THR A 456 13.04 1.45 27.52
N ASP A 457 11.76 1.70 27.23
CA ASP A 457 10.89 0.75 26.53
C ASP A 457 11.29 0.62 25.05
N ILE A 458 11.85 1.68 24.44
CA ILE A 458 12.19 1.71 23.01
C ILE A 458 13.20 0.61 22.66
N ALA A 459 14.33 0.55 23.38
CA ALA A 459 15.37 -0.44 23.09
C ALA A 459 14.91 -1.88 23.33
N LYS A 460 13.91 -2.08 24.19
CA LYS A 460 13.42 -3.42 24.56
C LYS A 460 12.30 -3.89 23.65
N TYR A 461 11.41 -2.98 23.26
CA TYR A 461 10.13 -3.34 22.67
C TYR A 461 9.86 -2.69 21.31
N SER A 462 10.53 -1.59 20.97
CA SER A 462 10.37 -0.95 19.66
C SER A 462 11.71 -0.58 19.02
N PRO A 463 12.69 -1.51 18.94
CA PRO A 463 14.00 -1.20 18.38
C PRO A 463 13.92 -1.09 16.85
N VAL A 464 14.70 -0.16 16.28
CA VAL A 464 14.95 -0.10 14.83
C VAL A 464 16.16 -0.97 14.51
N VAL A 465 15.92 -2.15 13.94
CA VAL A 465 16.93 -3.18 13.70
C VAL A 465 17.13 -3.45 12.21
N ASP A 466 18.22 -4.15 11.87
CA ASP A 466 18.40 -4.65 10.50
C ASP A 466 17.30 -5.66 10.17
N ASP A 467 16.77 -5.59 8.95
CA ASP A 467 15.91 -6.64 8.44
C ASP A 467 16.73 -7.93 8.24
N ASN A 468 16.42 -8.89 9.10
CA ASN A 468 16.93 -10.26 9.08
C ASN A 468 15.79 -11.28 8.93
N THR A 469 14.58 -10.80 8.63
CA THR A 469 13.37 -11.62 8.54
C THR A 469 12.96 -11.85 7.10
N GLY A 470 13.02 -10.80 6.27
CA GLY A 470 12.62 -10.87 4.87
C GLY A 470 11.13 -11.22 4.69
N ARG A 471 10.26 -10.76 5.59
CA ARG A 471 8.88 -11.25 5.73
C ARG A 471 7.78 -10.30 5.31
N THR A 472 8.12 -9.08 4.96
CA THR A 472 7.10 -8.05 4.74
C THR A 472 7.34 -7.35 3.42
N ASP A 473 6.31 -6.74 2.86
CA ASP A 473 6.29 -6.23 1.49
C ASP A 473 7.41 -5.23 1.15
N GLN A 474 8.04 -4.58 2.14
CA GLN A 474 9.21 -3.73 1.88
C GLN A 474 10.39 -4.48 1.25
N VAL A 475 10.50 -5.80 1.42
CA VAL A 475 11.67 -6.57 1.00
C VAL A 475 11.91 -6.42 -0.49
N SER A 476 10.85 -6.51 -1.30
CA SER A 476 10.91 -6.33 -2.75
C SER A 476 11.39 -4.93 -3.16
N PHE A 477 11.26 -3.92 -2.28
CA PHE A 477 11.77 -2.56 -2.51
C PHE A 477 13.23 -2.43 -2.04
N ILE A 478 13.56 -2.95 -0.86
CA ILE A 478 14.91 -2.81 -0.29
C ILE A 478 15.90 -3.71 -1.04
N ARG A 479 15.55 -4.99 -1.25
CA ARG A 479 16.40 -5.98 -1.90
C ARG A 479 16.62 -5.63 -3.36
N ASP A 480 15.55 -5.34 -4.09
CA ASP A 480 15.64 -5.19 -5.55
C ASP A 480 16.11 -3.78 -5.93
N TRP A 481 15.93 -2.77 -5.08
CA TRP A 481 16.20 -1.37 -5.45
C TRP A 481 17.12 -0.60 -4.50
N GLY A 482 17.45 -1.13 -3.31
CA GLY A 482 18.20 -0.38 -2.31
C GLY A 482 17.45 0.87 -1.80
N ILE A 483 16.12 0.91 -1.95
CA ILE A 483 15.29 2.00 -1.45
C ILE A 483 15.23 1.90 0.07
N PRO A 484 15.46 2.99 0.83
CA PRO A 484 15.32 2.95 2.29
C PRO A 484 13.89 2.58 2.68
N GLY A 485 13.74 1.65 3.59
CA GLY A 485 12.43 1.28 4.08
C GLY A 485 12.47 0.48 5.36
N TYR A 486 11.30 0.26 5.95
CA TYR A 486 11.11 -0.66 7.06
C TYR A 486 9.76 -1.37 6.95
N GLY A 487 9.68 -2.57 7.51
CA GLY A 487 8.44 -3.23 7.89
C GLY A 487 8.27 -3.23 9.40
N ILE A 488 7.03 -3.30 9.87
CA ILE A 488 6.71 -3.56 11.28
C ILE A 488 6.20 -4.99 11.38
N ILE A 489 6.84 -5.79 12.23
CA ILE A 489 6.44 -7.16 12.52
C ILE A 489 6.22 -7.29 14.03
N GLY A 490 5.23 -8.07 14.42
CA GLY A 490 5.02 -8.53 15.79
C GLY A 490 5.87 -9.73 16.16
N ALA A 491 5.49 -10.38 17.26
CA ALA A 491 6.11 -11.60 17.78
C ALA A 491 5.75 -12.86 16.95
N TYR A 492 6.14 -12.91 15.68
CA TYR A 492 5.76 -13.99 14.76
C TYR A 492 6.27 -15.36 15.22
N ASP A 493 7.31 -15.36 16.05
CA ASP A 493 8.22 -16.47 16.07
C ASP A 493 8.34 -17.12 17.44
N THR A 494 8.05 -18.42 17.42
CA THR A 494 8.55 -19.38 18.42
C THR A 494 10.07 -19.42 18.52
N SER A 495 10.74 -18.74 17.57
CA SER A 495 12.17 -18.55 17.47
C SER A 495 12.74 -18.17 18.80
N THR A 496 13.86 -18.79 19.07
CA THR A 496 14.70 -18.44 20.20
C THR A 496 15.60 -17.25 19.88
N ASN A 497 15.53 -16.66 18.68
CA ASN A 497 16.35 -15.53 18.27
C ASN A 497 15.85 -14.24 18.93
N PRO A 498 16.64 -13.65 19.85
CA PRO A 498 16.29 -12.42 20.54
C PRO A 498 16.09 -11.21 19.61
N GLN A 499 16.60 -11.26 18.37
CA GLN A 499 16.52 -10.17 17.40
C GLN A 499 15.16 -10.05 16.69
N VAL A 500 14.30 -11.07 16.78
CA VAL A 500 13.02 -11.15 16.07
C VAL A 500 11.87 -11.60 17.00
N GLY A 501 11.92 -11.16 18.26
CA GLY A 501 10.86 -11.47 19.25
C GLY A 501 11.07 -12.75 20.07
N GLY A 502 12.19 -13.47 19.94
CA GLY A 502 12.39 -14.71 20.72
C GLY A 502 12.49 -14.56 22.24
N ASN A 503 12.60 -13.31 22.72
CA ASN A 503 12.51 -12.94 24.14
C ASN A 503 11.07 -12.81 24.65
N GLU A 504 10.09 -12.77 23.75
CA GLU A 504 8.66 -12.57 24.05
C GLU A 504 7.93 -13.86 24.36
N ASN A 505 8.65 -14.97 24.18
CA ASN A 505 8.16 -16.28 24.51
C ASN A 505 7.80 -16.33 26.02
N PRO A 506 6.52 -16.55 26.37
CA PRO A 506 6.10 -16.48 27.77
C PRO A 506 6.69 -17.61 28.64
N TYR A 507 7.29 -18.65 28.04
CA TYR A 507 7.88 -19.77 28.78
C TYR A 507 9.22 -19.40 29.42
N PRO A 508 9.51 -19.93 30.63
CA PRO A 508 10.79 -19.71 31.27
C PRO A 508 11.90 -20.37 30.43
N ALA A 509 13.12 -19.85 30.56
CA ALA A 509 14.30 -20.40 29.88
C ALA A 509 14.54 -21.90 30.19
N SER A 510 13.97 -22.44 31.28
CA SER A 510 14.04 -23.85 31.68
C SER A 510 13.13 -24.80 30.88
N TYR A 511 12.21 -24.28 30.06
CA TYR A 511 11.28 -25.09 29.28
C TYR A 511 11.91 -25.48 27.93
N ALA A 512 12.45 -26.69 27.86
CA ALA A 512 13.25 -27.18 26.72
C ALA A 512 12.46 -27.39 25.43
N SER A 513 11.12 -27.45 25.51
CA SER A 513 10.22 -27.67 24.37
C SER A 513 9.12 -26.62 24.42
N LYS A 514 9.45 -25.41 23.98
CA LYS A 514 8.50 -24.31 23.79
C LYS A 514 7.49 -24.74 22.72
N PRO A 515 6.18 -24.80 23.02
CA PRO A 515 5.19 -25.20 22.03
C PRO A 515 5.19 -24.20 20.87
N THR A 516 4.97 -24.70 19.66
CA THR A 516 4.91 -23.84 18.48
C THR A 516 3.65 -22.99 18.49
N LEU A 517 3.65 -21.87 17.78
CA LEU A 517 2.52 -20.95 17.69
C LEU A 517 1.23 -21.69 17.28
N SER A 518 1.37 -22.57 16.29
CA SER A 518 0.34 -23.51 15.80
C SER A 518 -0.26 -24.46 16.84
N GLN A 519 0.35 -24.59 18.03
CA GLN A 519 -0.16 -25.38 19.15
C GLN A 519 -1.05 -24.56 20.11
N TYR A 520 -1.05 -23.22 20.00
CA TYR A 520 -1.83 -22.31 20.85
C TYR A 520 -2.93 -21.58 20.09
N THR A 521 -2.63 -21.12 18.90
CA THR A 521 -3.56 -20.51 17.95
C THR A 521 -3.16 -21.06 16.59
N LEU A 522 -4.10 -21.64 15.85
CA LEU A 522 -3.81 -21.91 14.45
C LEU A 522 -3.59 -20.54 13.78
N TYR A 523 -2.65 -20.44 12.85
CA TYR A 523 -2.45 -19.22 12.07
C TYR A 523 -3.70 -18.98 11.19
N ASP A 524 -4.07 -17.74 10.93
CA ASP A 524 -5.21 -17.31 10.09
C ASP A 524 -6.47 -18.12 10.35
N THR A 525 -7.00 -17.93 11.55
CA THR A 525 -8.17 -18.68 12.00
C THR A 525 -9.47 -17.96 11.80
N ASN A 526 -10.54 -18.75 11.80
CA ASN A 526 -11.91 -18.28 12.06
C ASN A 526 -12.05 -17.37 13.29
N ASP A 527 -11.05 -17.35 14.19
CA ASP A 527 -11.09 -16.59 15.43
C ASP A 527 -10.43 -15.21 15.34
N ASP A 528 -9.83 -14.78 14.21
CA ASP A 528 -9.13 -13.48 14.09
C ASP A 528 -10.09 -12.27 13.96
N THR A 529 -11.04 -12.21 14.89
CA THR A 529 -12.10 -11.21 15.01
C THR A 529 -11.61 -9.95 15.74
N PRO A 530 -12.34 -8.81 15.63
CA PRO A 530 -12.11 -7.67 16.52
C PRO A 530 -12.06 -8.04 17.99
N GLU A 531 -12.87 -8.99 18.42
CA GLU A 531 -12.90 -9.45 19.79
C GLU A 531 -11.60 -10.15 20.20
N HIS A 532 -11.02 -10.92 19.29
CA HIS A 532 -9.77 -11.62 19.51
C HIS A 532 -8.59 -10.67 19.52
N LEU A 533 -8.52 -9.72 18.58
CA LEU A 533 -7.47 -8.71 18.56
C LEU A 533 -7.47 -7.87 19.85
N ASN A 534 -8.66 -7.45 20.32
CA ASN A 534 -8.79 -6.80 21.62
C ASN A 534 -8.29 -7.71 22.76
N TYR A 535 -8.62 -9.00 22.71
CA TYR A 535 -8.26 -9.95 23.75
C TYR A 535 -6.76 -10.19 23.86
N PHE A 536 -6.05 -10.19 22.72
CA PHE A 536 -4.59 -10.24 22.69
C PHE A 536 -3.93 -8.92 23.07
N ALA A 537 -4.57 -7.80 22.72
CA ALA A 537 -4.05 -6.47 22.99
C ALA A 537 -4.43 -5.89 24.35
N SER A 538 -5.25 -6.54 25.17
CA SER A 538 -5.67 -5.99 26.47
C SER A 538 -6.22 -7.02 27.46
N GLY A 539 -6.47 -8.25 27.00
CA GLY A 539 -7.15 -9.29 27.76
C GLY A 539 -8.67 -9.15 27.83
N THR A 540 -9.28 -8.12 27.23
CA THR A 540 -10.74 -7.97 27.11
C THR A 540 -11.18 -8.16 25.67
N THR A 541 -12.42 -8.57 25.43
CA THR A 541 -12.93 -8.77 24.05
C THR A 541 -13.38 -7.48 23.38
N HIS A 542 -13.49 -6.38 24.11
CA HIS A 542 -13.87 -5.07 23.56
C HIS A 542 -13.66 -3.98 24.62
N GLY A 543 -13.70 -2.72 24.16
CA GLY A 543 -13.76 -1.56 25.03
C GLY A 543 -15.12 -1.36 25.70
N PRO A 544 -15.26 -0.32 26.54
CA PRO A 544 -16.48 -0.07 27.33
C PRO A 544 -17.74 0.23 26.50
N GLY A 545 -17.60 0.57 25.22
CA GLY A 545 -18.71 0.81 24.29
C GLY A 545 -19.29 -0.43 23.60
N GLY A 546 -18.81 -1.63 23.93
CA GLY A 546 -19.20 -2.89 23.30
C GLY A 546 -18.33 -3.25 22.10
N PRO A 547 -18.71 -4.27 21.31
CA PRO A 547 -17.88 -4.86 20.23
C PRO A 547 -17.29 -3.89 19.22
N SER A 548 -17.98 -2.79 18.91
CA SER A 548 -17.53 -1.76 17.97
C SER A 548 -16.64 -0.69 18.61
N SER A 549 -16.17 -0.87 19.84
CA SER A 549 -15.25 0.04 20.53
C SER A 549 -13.98 -0.71 20.93
N PRO A 550 -12.78 -0.15 20.68
CA PRO A 550 -11.54 -0.82 21.06
C PRO A 550 -11.31 -0.71 22.56
N SER A 551 -10.59 -1.67 23.12
CA SER A 551 -9.93 -1.53 24.40
C SER A 551 -8.85 -0.45 24.34
N GLU A 552 -8.50 0.13 25.47
CA GLU A 552 -7.40 1.09 25.55
C GLU A 552 -6.05 0.47 25.16
N GLY A 553 -5.85 -0.82 25.46
CA GLY A 553 -4.68 -1.58 25.00
C GLY A 553 -4.59 -1.65 23.48
N LEU A 554 -5.67 -2.10 22.80
CA LEU A 554 -5.70 -2.18 21.34
C LEU A 554 -5.54 -0.81 20.68
N LYS A 555 -6.26 0.18 21.18
CA LYS A 555 -6.17 1.55 20.70
C LYS A 555 -4.73 2.06 20.70
N ARG A 556 -3.97 1.79 21.76
CA ARG A 556 -2.59 2.24 21.91
C ARG A 556 -1.60 1.44 21.09
N ALA A 557 -1.87 0.16 20.90
CA ALA A 557 -1.10 -0.73 20.04
C ALA A 557 -1.15 -0.28 18.57
N LEU A 558 -2.32 0.21 18.12
CA LEU A 558 -2.50 0.75 16.77
C LEU A 558 -1.97 2.20 16.66
N GLU A 559 -2.20 3.04 17.68
CA GLU A 559 -1.82 4.45 17.63
C GLU A 559 -0.31 4.67 17.56
N LEU A 560 0.42 3.90 18.36
CA LEU A 560 1.85 4.08 18.55
C LEU A 560 2.63 3.94 17.22
N PRO A 561 2.48 2.84 16.47
CA PRO A 561 3.13 2.69 15.18
C PRO A 561 2.66 3.71 14.13
N ALA A 562 1.34 3.92 14.02
CA ALA A 562 0.80 4.92 13.12
C ALA A 562 1.37 6.33 13.39
N THR A 563 1.64 6.64 14.66
CA THR A 563 2.18 7.95 15.04
C THR A 563 3.59 8.14 14.50
N TRP A 564 4.53 7.21 14.72
CA TRP A 564 5.89 7.42 14.21
C TRP A 564 5.97 7.34 12.69
N THR A 565 5.16 6.52 12.01
CA THR A 565 5.16 6.50 10.54
C THR A 565 4.77 7.86 9.99
N SER A 566 3.70 8.45 10.53
CA SER A 566 3.28 9.79 10.14
C SER A 566 4.37 10.86 10.42
N TYR A 567 5.20 10.67 11.45
CA TYR A 567 6.31 11.57 11.77
C TYR A 567 7.48 11.42 10.81
N VAL A 568 7.83 10.19 10.42
CA VAL A 568 8.83 9.95 9.36
C VAL A 568 8.36 10.63 8.09
N VAL A 569 7.14 10.37 7.61
CA VAL A 569 6.63 10.93 6.36
C VAL A 569 6.51 12.46 6.42
N ALA A 570 6.17 13.05 7.56
CA ALA A 570 6.12 14.51 7.70
C ALA A 570 7.50 15.21 7.62
N GLY A 571 8.60 14.46 7.79
CA GLY A 571 9.96 14.99 7.69
C GLY A 571 10.27 15.58 6.31
N ASP A 572 11.09 16.65 6.27
CA ASP A 572 11.39 17.36 5.02
C ASP A 572 12.20 16.54 4.00
N ALA A 573 12.85 15.44 4.40
CA ALA A 573 13.50 14.50 3.48
C ALA A 573 12.49 13.60 2.74
N TYR A 574 11.28 13.43 3.28
CA TYR A 574 10.25 12.51 2.81
C TYR A 574 9.03 13.29 2.32
N GLY A 575 7.83 13.10 2.85
CA GLY A 575 6.64 13.86 2.42
C GLY A 575 6.81 15.38 2.46
N GLY A 576 7.44 15.89 3.52
CA GLY A 576 7.71 17.33 3.72
C GLY A 576 6.47 18.21 3.61
N SER A 577 6.62 19.53 3.66
CA SER A 577 5.47 20.44 3.51
C SER A 577 5.83 21.76 2.84
N ASP A 578 5.02 22.19 1.88
CA ASP A 578 5.11 23.50 1.24
C ASP A 578 3.83 24.33 1.47
N PRO A 579 3.90 25.67 1.42
CA PRO A 579 2.69 26.51 1.43
C PRO A 579 1.74 26.12 0.30
N LYS A 580 0.46 25.89 0.61
CA LYS A 580 -0.51 25.44 -0.40
C LYS A 580 -0.73 26.52 -1.47
N GLY A 581 -0.34 26.20 -2.70
CA GLY A 581 -0.57 27.07 -3.86
C GLY A 581 -2.03 27.09 -4.33
N SER A 582 -2.33 28.02 -5.24
CA SER A 582 -3.64 28.09 -5.93
C SER A 582 -3.57 27.73 -7.42
N SER A 583 -2.38 27.36 -7.89
CA SER A 583 -2.11 26.79 -9.21
C SER A 583 -2.61 25.35 -9.28
N PRO A 584 -2.79 24.77 -10.49
CA PRO A 584 -2.92 23.33 -10.60
C PRO A 584 -1.69 22.62 -10.04
N VAL A 585 -1.80 21.31 -9.83
CA VAL A 585 -0.69 20.39 -9.58
C VAL A 585 -0.63 19.44 -10.78
N ALA A 586 0.50 19.45 -11.47
CA ALA A 586 0.78 18.61 -12.63
C ALA A 586 1.49 17.33 -12.19
N TYR A 587 0.98 16.18 -12.61
CA TYR A 587 1.59 14.89 -12.36
C TYR A 587 1.09 13.88 -13.38
N PHE A 588 1.96 12.95 -13.78
CA PHE A 588 1.58 11.83 -14.60
C PHE A 588 2.36 10.58 -14.24
N GLU A 589 1.77 9.45 -14.61
CA GLU A 589 2.43 8.15 -14.62
C GLU A 589 2.32 7.54 -16.01
N THR A 590 3.07 6.47 -16.25
CA THR A 590 3.11 5.82 -17.56
C THR A 590 2.71 4.36 -17.48
N THR A 591 2.18 3.84 -18.59
CA THR A 591 1.91 2.41 -18.78
C THR A 591 2.53 1.96 -20.11
N PRO A 592 3.48 1.01 -20.09
CA PRO A 592 4.10 0.46 -18.87
C PRO A 592 4.91 1.53 -18.12
N ALA A 593 5.03 1.39 -16.79
CA ALA A 593 5.76 2.34 -15.94
C ALA A 593 7.24 2.50 -16.34
N LYS A 594 7.80 1.43 -16.92
CA LYS A 594 9.14 1.36 -17.49
C LYS A 594 9.03 0.89 -18.95
N PRO A 595 8.99 1.80 -19.93
CA PRO A 595 8.84 1.43 -21.33
C PRO A 595 10.18 1.06 -22.00
N TYR A 596 11.04 0.36 -21.26
CA TYR A 596 12.39 0.01 -21.68
C TYR A 596 12.43 -0.73 -23.01
N LEU A 597 11.39 -1.48 -23.35
CA LEU A 597 11.44 -2.43 -24.46
C LEU A 597 10.14 -2.35 -25.29
N THR A 598 9.51 -1.16 -25.32
CA THR A 598 8.33 -0.84 -26.14
C THR A 598 8.45 0.55 -26.75
N SER A 599 7.96 0.73 -27.98
CA SER A 599 7.76 2.07 -28.56
C SER A 599 6.50 2.74 -28.04
N THR A 600 5.51 1.97 -27.60
CA THR A 600 4.18 2.50 -27.27
C THR A 600 4.06 2.68 -25.78
N VAL A 601 3.77 3.92 -25.37
CA VAL A 601 3.63 4.32 -23.97
C VAL A 601 2.34 5.11 -23.82
N THR A 602 1.55 4.73 -22.82
CA THR A 602 0.40 5.50 -22.37
C THR A 602 0.83 6.41 -21.23
N PHE A 603 0.49 7.68 -21.30
CA PHE A 603 0.76 8.70 -20.30
C PHE A 603 -0.57 9.08 -19.64
N ASP A 604 -0.64 8.92 -18.33
CA ASP A 604 -1.85 9.19 -17.55
C ASP A 604 -1.65 10.43 -16.67
N GLY A 605 -2.15 11.58 -17.14
CA GLY A 605 -2.20 12.84 -16.40
C GLY A 605 -3.44 12.98 -15.50
N SER A 606 -4.25 11.94 -15.31
CA SER A 606 -5.48 12.01 -14.50
C SER A 606 -5.21 12.23 -13.00
N PHE A 607 -3.97 12.10 -12.54
CA PHE A 607 -3.52 12.50 -11.21
C PHE A 607 -3.50 14.02 -10.99
N SER A 608 -3.43 14.79 -12.08
CA SER A 608 -3.36 16.24 -11.99
C SER A 608 -4.66 16.84 -11.43
N ARG A 609 -4.54 17.97 -10.71
CA ARG A 609 -5.67 18.65 -10.04
C ARG A 609 -5.57 20.15 -10.25
N ASN A 610 -6.71 20.84 -10.41
CA ASN A 610 -6.71 22.29 -10.36
C ASN A 610 -6.45 22.79 -8.91
N GLY A 611 -6.26 24.11 -8.73
CA GLY A 611 -6.02 24.69 -7.41
C GLY A 611 -7.14 24.43 -6.39
N GLY A 612 -8.35 24.09 -6.84
CA GLY A 612 -9.48 23.68 -6.02
C GLY A 612 -9.61 22.17 -5.80
N GLY A 613 -8.67 21.36 -6.28
CA GLY A 613 -8.66 19.90 -6.11
C GLY A 613 -9.62 19.17 -7.05
N GLN A 614 -9.92 19.70 -8.22
CA GLN A 614 -10.81 19.06 -9.20
C GLN A 614 -10.06 18.74 -10.50
N THR A 615 -10.51 17.71 -11.21
CA THR A 615 -10.03 17.35 -12.55
C THR A 615 -10.70 18.17 -13.66
N LYS A 616 -11.84 18.82 -13.36
CA LYS A 616 -12.62 19.59 -14.33
C LYS A 616 -11.89 20.88 -14.73
N GLY A 617 -11.90 21.16 -16.03
CA GLY A 617 -11.36 22.40 -16.59
C GLY A 617 -9.85 22.39 -16.79
N LEU A 618 -9.22 21.22 -16.69
CA LEU A 618 -7.81 21.04 -17.03
C LEU A 618 -7.63 20.90 -18.54
N THR A 619 -6.53 21.43 -19.05
CA THR A 619 -6.06 21.17 -20.41
C THR A 619 -4.59 20.81 -20.34
N TYR A 620 -4.21 19.79 -21.09
CA TYR A 620 -2.90 19.16 -21.03
C TYR A 620 -2.11 19.50 -22.27
N TYR A 621 -0.83 19.79 -22.08
CA TYR A 621 0.15 19.85 -23.16
C TYR A 621 1.30 18.89 -22.86
N TRP A 622 1.60 18.06 -23.83
CA TRP A 622 2.67 17.08 -23.81
C TRP A 622 3.77 17.49 -24.78
N ASP A 623 5.00 17.47 -24.31
CA ASP A 623 6.20 17.41 -25.13
C ASP A 623 6.86 16.07 -24.86
N PHE A 624 6.87 15.17 -25.86
CA PHE A 624 7.38 13.81 -25.69
C PHE A 624 8.92 13.75 -25.79
N GLY A 625 9.61 14.87 -26.06
CA GLY A 625 11.07 14.90 -26.16
C GLY A 625 11.63 14.29 -27.46
N ASP A 626 10.76 13.82 -28.37
CA ASP A 626 11.11 13.29 -29.70
C ASP A 626 10.80 14.27 -30.85
N GLY A 627 10.42 15.51 -30.51
CA GLY A 627 9.95 16.53 -31.47
C GLY A 627 8.45 16.49 -31.74
N THR A 628 7.73 15.52 -31.20
CA THR A 628 6.25 15.47 -31.18
C THR A 628 5.72 16.19 -29.95
N THR A 629 4.73 17.05 -30.16
CA THR A 629 3.99 17.72 -29.09
C THR A 629 2.49 17.56 -29.29
N MET A 630 1.74 17.60 -28.20
CA MET A 630 0.29 17.38 -28.21
C MET A 630 -0.40 18.33 -27.23
N ALA A 631 -1.51 18.93 -27.63
CA ALA A 631 -2.46 19.54 -26.71
C ALA A 631 -3.76 18.73 -26.68
N THR A 632 -4.33 18.49 -25.51
CA THR A 632 -5.57 17.73 -25.37
C THR A 632 -6.37 18.13 -24.13
N THR A 633 -7.67 17.88 -24.16
CA THR A 633 -8.55 17.92 -22.98
C THR A 633 -8.69 16.55 -22.31
N GLN A 634 -8.13 15.49 -22.89
CA GLN A 634 -8.15 14.15 -22.32
C GLN A 634 -6.97 13.97 -21.35
N PRO A 635 -7.20 13.41 -20.16
CA PRO A 635 -6.14 13.23 -19.16
C PRO A 635 -5.15 12.13 -19.55
N THR A 636 -5.56 11.17 -20.36
CA THR A 636 -4.75 10.02 -20.75
C THR A 636 -4.49 10.04 -22.25
N VAL A 637 -3.25 9.83 -22.67
CA VAL A 637 -2.81 9.83 -24.07
C VAL A 637 -1.85 8.68 -24.35
N THR A 638 -1.82 8.17 -25.59
CA THR A 638 -0.83 7.18 -26.03
C THR A 638 0.09 7.81 -27.06
N HIS A 639 1.39 7.60 -26.91
CA HIS A 639 2.42 8.03 -27.85
C HIS A 639 3.28 6.84 -28.31
N VAL A 640 3.79 6.92 -29.53
CA VAL A 640 4.65 5.91 -30.13
C VAL A 640 6.00 6.54 -30.44
N PHE A 641 7.01 6.18 -29.66
CA PHE A 641 8.38 6.61 -29.82
C PHE A 641 9.07 5.89 -30.99
N PRO A 642 10.07 6.55 -31.60
CA PRO A 642 11.07 5.90 -32.44
C PRO A 642 11.69 4.65 -31.80
N SER A 643 12.19 3.73 -32.62
CA SER A 643 12.74 2.45 -32.15
C SER A 643 14.21 2.50 -31.73
N ASP A 644 14.85 3.66 -31.77
CA ASP A 644 16.23 3.84 -31.31
C ASP A 644 16.31 3.86 -29.78
N PRO A 645 17.24 3.09 -29.16
CA PRO A 645 17.52 3.16 -27.73
C PRO A 645 17.87 4.59 -27.29
N LYS A 646 16.99 5.21 -26.49
CA LYS A 646 17.16 6.62 -26.10
C LYS A 646 16.37 7.00 -24.86
N TRP A 647 16.93 7.93 -24.08
CA TRP A 647 16.17 8.66 -23.06
C TRP A 647 15.39 9.83 -23.67
N TYR A 648 14.09 9.91 -23.39
CA TYR A 648 13.21 11.01 -23.77
C TYR A 648 12.85 11.86 -22.54
N ASP A 649 13.09 13.17 -22.58
CA ASP A 649 12.68 14.11 -21.53
C ASP A 649 11.23 14.57 -21.77
N VAL A 650 10.28 13.77 -21.26
CA VAL A 650 8.84 13.96 -21.44
C VAL A 650 8.34 15.00 -20.44
N LYS A 651 7.64 16.02 -20.94
CA LYS A 651 7.14 17.14 -20.15
C LYS A 651 5.63 17.25 -20.29
N LEU A 652 4.99 17.44 -19.15
CA LEU A 652 3.58 17.76 -19.01
C LEU A 652 3.45 19.22 -18.55
N ALA A 653 2.63 19.99 -19.24
CA ALA A 653 2.12 21.27 -18.77
C ALA A 653 0.60 21.18 -18.60
N VAL A 654 0.13 21.47 -17.39
CA VAL A 654 -1.30 21.47 -17.05
C VAL A 654 -1.78 22.89 -16.88
N LYS A 655 -2.81 23.27 -17.64
CA LYS A 655 -3.47 24.57 -17.55
C LYS A 655 -4.80 24.45 -16.84
N SER A 656 -5.06 25.37 -15.90
CA SER A 656 -6.37 25.56 -15.27
C SER A 656 -6.71 27.06 -15.25
N GLY A 657 -7.58 27.50 -16.15
CA GLY A 657 -7.86 28.92 -16.32
C GLY A 657 -6.63 29.66 -16.84
N ASP A 658 -6.11 30.63 -16.09
CA ASP A 658 -4.89 31.38 -16.39
C ASP A 658 -3.62 30.79 -15.74
N LYS A 659 -3.78 29.80 -14.85
CA LYS A 659 -2.69 29.20 -14.08
C LYS A 659 -2.14 27.94 -14.75
N TRP A 660 -0.87 27.68 -14.46
CA TRP A 660 -0.11 26.58 -15.00
C TRP A 660 0.65 25.86 -13.91
N ASP A 661 0.90 24.59 -14.15
CA ASP A 661 1.91 23.81 -13.46
C ASP A 661 2.55 22.81 -14.42
N PHE A 662 3.73 22.33 -14.07
CA PHE A 662 4.59 21.55 -14.96
C PHE A 662 5.23 20.39 -14.24
N TYR A 663 5.37 19.28 -14.95
CA TYR A 663 6.05 18.10 -14.45
C TYR A 663 6.78 17.40 -15.59
N ARG A 664 7.92 16.76 -15.30
CA ARG A 664 8.68 15.97 -16.28
C ARG A 664 9.18 14.66 -15.71
N GLN A 665 9.32 13.69 -16.61
CA GLN A 665 10.02 12.42 -16.37
C GLN A 665 10.90 12.10 -17.59
N ALA A 666 12.08 11.55 -17.35
CA ALA A 666 12.93 10.99 -18.38
C ALA A 666 12.53 9.54 -18.53
N LEU A 667 12.37 9.16 -19.78
CA LEU A 667 11.80 7.90 -20.15
C LEU A 667 12.80 7.15 -20.99
N ALA A 668 13.38 6.09 -20.45
CA ALA A 668 14.20 5.17 -21.21
C ALA A 668 13.29 4.32 -22.09
N VAL A 669 13.58 4.32 -23.39
CA VAL A 669 12.80 3.62 -24.40
C VAL A 669 13.75 2.84 -25.29
N HIS A 670 13.43 1.57 -25.55
CA HIS A 670 14.25 0.58 -26.29
C HIS A 670 15.61 0.22 -25.69
N PHE A 671 15.84 0.48 -24.41
CA PHE A 671 16.90 -0.14 -23.61
C PHE A 671 16.51 -0.18 -22.13
N VAL A 672 17.13 -1.12 -21.41
CA VAL A 672 17.12 -1.18 -19.95
C VAL A 672 18.31 -0.38 -19.44
N PRO A 673 18.12 0.70 -18.67
CA PRO A 673 19.22 1.45 -18.09
C PRO A 673 20.05 0.60 -17.11
N ALA A 674 21.37 0.78 -17.06
CA ALA A 674 22.17 0.23 -15.98
C ALA A 674 21.95 1.09 -14.74
N HIS A 675 21.30 0.53 -13.72
CA HIS A 675 20.95 1.25 -12.50
C HIS A 675 22.14 1.45 -11.56
N TYR A 676 23.17 0.62 -11.70
CA TYR A 676 24.40 0.67 -10.93
C TYR A 676 25.55 -0.02 -11.68
N PRO A 677 26.79 0.52 -11.63
CA PRO A 677 27.21 1.78 -11.01
C PRO A 677 27.01 3.03 -11.89
N ASP A 678 27.16 4.22 -11.29
CA ASP A 678 26.91 5.59 -11.82
C ASP A 678 27.48 5.93 -13.22
N ALA A 679 28.32 5.07 -13.79
CA ALA A 679 28.78 5.18 -15.16
C ALA A 679 27.87 4.31 -16.05
N PRO A 680 27.04 4.92 -16.93
CA PRO A 680 26.34 4.18 -17.97
C PRO A 680 27.34 3.29 -18.70
N THR A 681 26.94 2.07 -19.03
CA THR A 681 27.82 1.18 -19.80
C THR A 681 28.19 1.87 -21.12
N ALA A 682 29.31 1.52 -21.74
CA ALA A 682 29.83 2.26 -22.91
C ALA A 682 28.84 2.41 -24.10
N ASN A 683 27.79 1.59 -24.15
CA ASN A 683 26.76 1.58 -25.18
C ASN A 683 25.40 2.13 -24.70
N GLU A 684 25.29 2.52 -23.44
CA GLU A 684 24.04 3.01 -22.85
C GLU A 684 23.85 4.50 -23.13
N PRO A 685 22.66 4.93 -23.59
CA PRO A 685 22.33 6.34 -23.72
C PRO A 685 22.42 7.06 -22.38
N ALA A 686 23.06 8.23 -22.36
CA ALA A 686 23.09 9.07 -21.16
C ALA A 686 21.69 9.64 -20.86
N PRO A 687 21.23 9.62 -19.59
CA PRO A 687 19.97 10.25 -19.22
C PRO A 687 20.05 11.77 -19.38
N PRO A 688 18.92 12.45 -19.66
CA PRO A 688 18.87 13.90 -19.66
C PRO A 688 19.18 14.42 -18.25
N ALA A 689 19.88 15.54 -18.17
CA ALA A 689 20.17 16.21 -16.90
C ALA A 689 18.91 16.94 -16.41
N THR A 690 18.10 16.24 -15.62
CA THR A 690 16.83 16.73 -15.10
C THR A 690 16.80 16.73 -13.59
N ASP A 691 16.08 17.69 -13.03
CA ASP A 691 15.86 17.78 -11.59
C ASP A 691 15.05 16.57 -11.07
N PRO A 692 15.47 15.89 -9.97
CA PRO A 692 14.76 14.74 -9.43
C PRO A 692 13.37 15.00 -8.88
N CYS A 693 13.08 16.25 -8.55
CA CYS A 693 11.74 16.71 -8.22
C CYS A 693 10.81 16.75 -9.45
N GLY A 694 11.33 16.50 -10.67
CA GLY A 694 10.57 16.57 -11.92
C GLY A 694 10.17 18.00 -12.29
N THR A 695 10.89 19.00 -11.78
CA THR A 695 10.59 20.42 -12.01
C THR A 695 11.24 20.95 -13.28
N LEU A 696 10.64 21.98 -13.87
CA LEU A 696 11.19 22.72 -14.99
C LEU A 696 11.72 24.08 -14.52
N THR A 697 12.81 24.56 -15.12
CA THR A 697 13.31 25.91 -14.90
C THR A 697 12.32 26.96 -15.41
N ALA A 698 12.37 28.18 -14.88
CA ALA A 698 11.50 29.28 -15.32
C ALA A 698 11.60 29.58 -16.83
N ALA A 699 12.78 29.36 -17.44
CA ALA A 699 12.98 29.52 -18.87
C ALA A 699 12.27 28.42 -19.68
N GLU A 700 12.38 27.16 -19.25
CA GLU A 700 11.65 26.03 -19.86
C GLU A 700 10.13 26.22 -19.74
N GLN A 701 9.62 26.57 -18.54
CA GLN A 701 8.20 26.85 -18.32
C GLN A 701 7.69 27.96 -19.25
N SER A 702 8.45 29.05 -19.40
CA SER A 702 8.10 30.16 -20.30
C SER A 702 8.06 29.75 -21.77
N SER A 703 8.99 28.89 -22.19
CA SER A 703 9.04 28.36 -23.56
C SER A 703 7.84 27.44 -23.84
N ILE A 704 7.61 26.47 -22.96
CA ILE A 704 6.53 25.49 -23.09
C ILE A 704 5.16 26.18 -23.05
N THR A 705 4.97 27.17 -22.17
CA THR A 705 3.71 27.92 -22.10
C THR A 705 3.34 28.56 -23.44
N LYS A 706 4.31 29.14 -24.15
CA LYS A 706 4.07 29.76 -25.48
C LYS A 706 3.68 28.73 -26.54
N GLN A 707 4.36 27.58 -26.56
CA GLN A 707 4.05 26.48 -27.47
C GLN A 707 2.68 25.87 -27.16
N ALA A 708 2.41 25.63 -25.88
CA ALA A 708 1.15 25.10 -25.38
C ALA A 708 -0.03 26.01 -25.73
N GLN A 709 0.08 27.32 -25.50
CA GLN A 709 -0.97 28.29 -25.87
C GLN A 709 -1.29 28.25 -27.38
N THR A 710 -0.28 28.06 -28.23
CA THR A 710 -0.46 28.00 -29.68
C THR A 710 -1.23 26.74 -30.10
N LEU A 711 -0.89 25.57 -29.57
CA LEU A 711 -1.60 24.32 -29.88
C LEU A 711 -2.98 24.26 -29.21
N MET A 712 -3.08 24.68 -27.95
CA MET A 712 -4.35 24.70 -27.20
C MET A 712 -5.38 25.65 -27.83
N GLY A 713 -4.95 26.73 -28.48
CA GLY A 713 -5.84 27.64 -29.22
C GLY A 713 -6.55 26.99 -30.41
N GLN A 714 -6.14 25.78 -30.81
CA GLN A 714 -6.78 25.00 -31.86
C GLN A 714 -7.78 23.97 -31.32
N LEU A 715 -7.89 23.83 -30.00
CA LEU A 715 -8.89 22.96 -29.36
C LEU A 715 -10.28 23.59 -29.45
N SER A 716 -11.30 22.75 -29.59
CA SER A 716 -12.71 23.14 -29.59
C SER A 716 -13.57 21.99 -29.05
N ASP A 717 -14.86 22.23 -28.86
CA ASP A 717 -15.81 21.18 -28.45
C ASP A 717 -15.81 19.96 -29.40
N SER A 718 -15.48 20.17 -30.68
CA SER A 718 -15.36 19.11 -31.69
C SER A 718 -13.94 18.62 -31.92
N ARG A 719 -12.92 19.25 -31.32
CA ARG A 719 -11.50 18.92 -31.48
C ARG A 719 -10.81 18.91 -30.12
N THR A 720 -10.85 17.76 -29.48
CA THR A 720 -10.29 17.55 -28.13
C THR A 720 -8.80 17.26 -28.12
N THR A 721 -8.16 17.04 -29.27
CA THR A 721 -6.72 16.75 -29.39
C THR A 721 -6.11 17.40 -30.64
N VAL A 722 -4.92 17.97 -30.48
CA VAL A 722 -4.11 18.60 -31.53
C VAL A 722 -2.68 18.09 -31.39
N ILE A 723 -2.09 17.56 -32.47
CA ILE A 723 -0.71 17.05 -32.49
C ILE A 723 0.11 17.90 -33.46
N SER A 724 1.34 18.23 -33.07
CA SER A 724 2.35 18.87 -33.91
C SER A 724 3.62 18.02 -33.91
N ARG A 725 4.31 17.97 -35.05
CA ARG A 725 5.64 17.35 -35.17
C ARG A 725 6.58 18.35 -35.80
N GLN A 726 7.67 18.66 -35.11
CA GLN A 726 8.76 19.41 -35.73
C GLN A 726 9.47 18.48 -36.72
N ARG A 727 9.67 18.95 -37.95
CA ARG A 727 10.39 18.22 -39.00
C ARG A 727 11.87 18.46 -38.91
#